data_AF-A0AAD5YH77-F1
#
_entry.id   AF-A0AAD5YH77-F1
#
_cell.length_a   1.000
_cell.length_b   1.000
_cell.length_c   1.000
_cell.angle_alpha   90.00
_cell.angle_beta   90.00
_cell.angle_gamma   90.00
#
_symmetry.space_group_name_H-M   'P 1'
#
loop_
_entity.id
_entity.type
_entity.pdbx_description
1 polymer ?
#
loop_
_entity_poly.entity_id
_entity_poly.type
_entity_poly.pdbx_seq_one_letter_code
_entity_poly.pdbx_strand_id
1 'polypeptide(L)'
;MTDYAVFGHPDFDPNDYANAILAGEPYPSQSGKNKPARTTGLTPANEDISVAISKLSFGIDDVEKQLKNVVTQHHEELLVQAAGVTELEGSLESVRGGLGELDTSLEKLRSKIRIPYQALRSHVSKLSRLQQASEILRRTSRFVILTRRLELQLAEMDKAEATEGSKASESKQDKSNGDTTDPSSITVDIEDDKERAIAKAALTIAELTSLVDEGGDTEGGGADGGVSIPLTSINAVNASLPYIDAARQRVTADMESMVITGLATLVSHGSDKLLRDPGTPSQGYKSRVRTEPTSVTAPQWAAALWSSLESLIEEMADCCIKVYILEKVLKVKKDPVSQVLFLDEAMKVLENRPSATFWGALGRSLEKQVRDAAKGSTFLQQTLSTGYPRLLRLFHSFFAKIAVQTDTVYTLSQQSPETVVVLHALSNFESLYLSRSSSKLNEAVAQTFSGGVRGPPGMTEGINVARTIANELDSAKFDPLLVRSVAKHVVSSLDLFQSRMDNLISRDRAAVSLIGPAATAPQVLNGHLGTCLYHCITRLEKLDEEFPEGVLSIIKPSIKEMERMFERLIDPLISSIRRELGAIIAKLHRMNFSDTADPTASIGGGPSPYMKDLVEKLNFIKTDIVSQYGIPEVTQQWVVSIVKYVIETFVLHASIAKPLGESGKLQLTSDMTELEFALSAFMTDKPQSKRGADWETVGSDYVALRAMRPLLFLENSQLASPKHTAGLSPLVVLHHILVRSPISLPHTLHGWAEAEYVRWVHEHTEQEACSLVEADLVHWEKMAEAEGTDPASAVEYIQLARAVLSTTQAS
;
A
#
# COMPACT_ATOMS: atom_id res chain seq x y z
N MET A 1 -49.45 -2.47 38.42
CA MET A 1 -49.52 -3.74 37.66
C MET A 1 -48.83 -4.87 38.42
N THR A 2 -49.12 -4.98 39.71
CA THR A 2 -48.75 -6.10 40.61
C THR A 2 -49.93 -7.07 40.77
N ASP A 3 -50.98 -6.91 39.96
CA ASP A 3 -52.30 -7.55 40.17
C ASP A 3 -52.53 -8.83 39.36
N TYR A 4 -51.52 -9.29 38.60
CA TYR A 4 -51.61 -10.51 37.78
C TYR A 4 -50.70 -11.64 38.26
N ALA A 5 -50.04 -11.46 39.41
CA ALA A 5 -49.16 -12.48 39.99
C ALA A 5 -49.91 -13.77 40.40
N VAL A 6 -51.22 -13.68 40.67
CA VAL A 6 -52.06 -14.80 41.11
C VAL A 6 -52.25 -15.87 40.03
N PHE A 7 -52.26 -15.48 38.75
CA PHE A 7 -52.44 -16.39 37.60
C PHE A 7 -51.18 -17.21 37.26
N GLY A 8 -50.05 -16.90 37.89
CA GLY A 8 -48.78 -17.61 37.69
C GLY A 8 -48.47 -18.65 38.77
N HIS A 9 -49.33 -18.84 39.77
CA HIS A 9 -49.09 -19.82 40.84
C HIS A 9 -49.43 -21.25 40.35
N PRO A 10 -48.58 -22.26 40.58
CA PRO A 10 -48.77 -23.62 40.04
C PRO A 10 -50.02 -24.35 40.56
N ASP A 11 -50.59 -23.91 41.68
CA ASP A 11 -51.82 -24.45 42.28
C ASP A 11 -53.07 -23.57 42.03
N PHE A 12 -53.06 -22.73 40.98
CA PHE A 12 -54.18 -21.86 40.64
C PHE A 12 -55.39 -22.66 40.13
N ASP A 13 -56.51 -22.57 40.84
CA ASP A 13 -57.82 -23.10 40.41
C ASP A 13 -58.74 -21.95 39.96
N PRO A 14 -59.10 -21.88 38.66
CA PRO A 14 -59.98 -20.85 38.12
C PRO A 14 -61.37 -20.81 38.77
N ASN A 15 -61.91 -21.97 39.19
CA ASN A 15 -63.24 -22.05 39.77
C ASN A 15 -63.27 -21.48 41.19
N ASP A 16 -62.25 -21.74 42.00
CA ASP A 16 -62.13 -21.18 43.35
C ASP A 16 -61.85 -19.67 43.32
N TYR A 17 -61.07 -19.20 42.34
CA TYR A 17 -60.87 -17.78 42.11
C TYR A 17 -62.18 -17.07 41.71
N ALA A 18 -62.95 -17.66 40.78
CA ALA A 18 -64.26 -17.11 40.38
C ALA A 18 -65.26 -17.09 41.55
N ASN A 19 -65.28 -18.15 42.36
CA ASN A 19 -66.13 -18.22 43.56
C ASN A 19 -65.71 -17.18 44.63
N ALA A 20 -64.41 -16.94 44.82
CA ALA A 20 -63.90 -15.94 45.76
C ALA A 20 -64.24 -14.50 45.32
N ILE A 21 -64.11 -14.19 44.02
CA ILE A 21 -64.51 -12.90 43.44
C ILE A 21 -66.02 -12.67 43.59
N LEU A 22 -66.84 -13.69 43.32
CA LEU A 22 -68.30 -13.61 43.45
C LEU A 22 -68.75 -13.49 44.92
N ALA A 23 -67.98 -14.05 45.86
CA ALA A 23 -68.22 -13.93 47.30
C ALA A 23 -67.58 -12.70 47.96
N GLY A 24 -66.71 -11.96 47.25
CA GLY A 24 -65.99 -10.78 47.76
C GLY A 24 -64.82 -11.08 48.70
N GLU A 25 -64.24 -12.28 48.66
CA GLU A 25 -63.13 -12.72 49.53
C GLU A 25 -61.77 -12.76 48.77
N PRO A 26 -60.62 -12.55 49.45
CA PRO A 26 -59.30 -12.61 48.84
C PRO A 26 -58.78 -14.06 48.65
N TYR A 27 -58.11 -14.33 47.51
CA TYR A 27 -57.56 -15.63 47.12
C TYR A 27 -56.01 -15.66 47.27
N PRO A 28 -55.37 -16.75 47.76
CA PRO A 28 -55.95 -18.02 48.21
C PRO A 28 -56.47 -17.98 49.67
N SER A 29 -57.47 -18.80 49.96
CA SER A 29 -58.18 -18.81 51.25
C SER A 29 -57.28 -19.28 52.41
N GLN A 30 -56.99 -18.40 53.36
CA GLN A 30 -56.20 -18.74 54.56
C GLN A 30 -57.04 -19.53 55.57
N SER A 31 -56.56 -20.73 55.90
CA SER A 31 -57.20 -21.63 56.88
C SER A 31 -56.89 -21.21 58.32
N GLY A 32 -57.92 -20.76 59.05
CA GLY A 32 -57.94 -20.80 60.52
C GLY A 32 -58.25 -19.49 61.25
N LYS A 33 -59.54 -19.22 61.50
CA LYS A 33 -60.14 -18.91 62.83
C LYS A 33 -61.62 -18.47 62.72
N ASN A 34 -62.51 -19.41 63.09
CA ASN A 34 -63.80 -19.30 63.79
C ASN A 34 -64.92 -18.32 63.32
N LYS A 35 -65.90 -18.91 62.57
CA LYS A 35 -67.39 -18.92 62.74
C LYS A 35 -68.02 -18.07 63.88
N PRO A 36 -69.27 -17.53 63.72
CA PRO A 36 -70.48 -18.38 63.64
C PRO A 36 -71.71 -17.90 62.83
N ALA A 37 -72.34 -18.89 62.17
CA ALA A 37 -73.77 -19.30 62.20
C ALA A 37 -74.94 -18.31 61.98
N ARG A 38 -75.69 -18.54 60.89
CA ARG A 38 -77.13 -18.98 60.86
C ARG A 38 -77.57 -19.19 59.39
N THR A 39 -77.61 -20.40 58.84
CA THR A 39 -78.73 -21.38 58.85
C THR A 39 -80.13 -20.80 58.63
N THR A 40 -80.59 -20.82 57.37
CA THR A 40 -81.88 -21.34 56.85
C THR A 40 -81.69 -21.39 55.33
N GLY A 41 -81.58 -22.52 54.62
CA GLY A 41 -82.40 -23.71 54.68
C GLY A 41 -83.58 -23.56 53.72
N LEU A 42 -83.44 -24.11 52.50
CA LEU A 42 -84.51 -24.42 51.52
C LEU A 42 -85.16 -23.16 50.87
N THR A 43 -85.41 -22.99 49.57
CA THR A 43 -85.66 -23.87 48.41
C THR A 43 -85.78 -22.96 47.17
N PRO A 44 -85.61 -23.47 45.94
CA PRO A 44 -85.65 -22.66 44.71
C PRO A 44 -87.08 -22.36 44.27
N ALA A 45 -87.41 -21.09 43.98
CA ALA A 45 -88.61 -20.74 43.22
C ALA A 45 -88.49 -19.33 42.61
N ASN A 46 -88.41 -19.31 41.27
CA ASN A 46 -88.86 -18.28 40.32
C ASN A 46 -89.46 -16.98 40.91
N GLU A 47 -88.75 -15.86 40.75
CA GLU A 47 -89.38 -14.61 40.33
C GLU A 47 -88.88 -14.28 38.92
N ASP A 48 -89.66 -14.77 37.97
CA ASP A 48 -89.98 -14.24 36.66
C ASP A 48 -88.82 -13.70 35.81
N ILE A 49 -88.06 -14.69 35.33
CA ILE A 49 -87.24 -14.66 34.10
C ILE A 49 -87.87 -13.80 33.00
N SER A 50 -89.21 -13.75 32.89
CA SER A 50 -89.90 -12.92 31.89
C SER A 50 -89.61 -11.41 32.03
N VAL A 51 -89.53 -10.85 33.24
CA VAL A 51 -89.19 -9.43 33.45
C VAL A 51 -87.71 -9.17 33.16
N ALA A 52 -86.84 -10.13 33.52
CA ALA A 52 -85.43 -10.07 33.17
C ALA A 52 -85.22 -10.16 31.65
N ILE A 53 -85.91 -11.07 30.96
CA ILE A 53 -85.92 -11.21 29.49
C ILE A 53 -86.46 -9.94 28.85
N SER A 54 -87.53 -9.33 29.37
CA SER A 54 -88.10 -8.10 28.79
C SER A 54 -87.13 -6.92 28.89
N LYS A 55 -86.47 -6.75 30.05
CA LYS A 55 -85.42 -5.74 30.22
C LYS A 55 -84.20 -6.04 29.36
N LEU A 56 -83.83 -7.31 29.22
CA LEU A 56 -82.74 -7.74 28.35
C LEU A 56 -83.08 -7.46 26.88
N SER A 57 -84.30 -7.78 26.43
CA SER A 57 -84.78 -7.47 25.07
C SER A 57 -84.78 -5.97 24.81
N PHE A 58 -85.27 -5.16 25.75
CA PHE A 58 -85.23 -3.71 25.58
C PHE A 58 -83.79 -3.17 25.56
N GLY A 59 -82.91 -3.72 26.40
CA GLY A 59 -81.49 -3.40 26.38
C GLY A 59 -80.81 -3.83 25.08
N ILE A 60 -81.18 -4.99 24.52
CA ILE A 60 -80.70 -5.47 23.22
C ILE A 60 -81.19 -4.54 22.12
N ASP A 61 -82.47 -4.16 22.11
CA ASP A 61 -83.03 -3.26 21.10
C ASP A 61 -82.40 -1.86 21.16
N ASP A 62 -82.14 -1.33 22.36
CA ASP A 62 -81.47 -0.04 22.54
C ASP A 62 -79.99 -0.12 22.13
N VAL A 63 -79.28 -1.18 22.51
CA VAL A 63 -77.92 -1.44 22.04
C VAL A 63 -77.88 -1.60 20.52
N GLU A 64 -78.83 -2.33 19.92
CA GLU A 64 -78.93 -2.49 18.47
C GLU A 64 -79.14 -1.13 17.79
N LYS A 65 -79.98 -0.27 18.36
CA LYS A 65 -80.23 1.08 17.85
C LYS A 65 -79.00 2.00 17.98
N GLN A 66 -78.32 1.96 19.12
CA GLN A 66 -77.07 2.70 19.34
C GLN A 66 -75.97 2.20 18.40
N LEU A 67 -75.83 0.88 18.24
CA LEU A 67 -74.86 0.26 17.33
C LEU A 67 -75.14 0.64 15.88
N LYS A 68 -76.42 0.64 15.48
CA LYS A 68 -76.82 1.08 14.13
C LYS A 68 -76.48 2.55 13.90
N ASN A 69 -76.69 3.41 14.90
CA ASN A 69 -76.38 4.84 14.79
C ASN A 69 -74.87 5.11 14.69
N VAL A 70 -74.08 4.43 15.53
CA VAL A 70 -72.60 4.50 15.49
C VAL A 70 -72.07 3.94 14.16
N VAL A 71 -72.61 2.80 13.69
CA VAL A 71 -72.24 2.23 12.39
C VAL A 71 -72.59 3.16 11.24
N THR A 72 -73.75 3.81 11.25
CA THR A 72 -74.09 4.80 10.21
C THR A 72 -73.23 6.04 10.27
N GLN A 73 -72.82 6.48 11.45
CA GLN A 73 -72.02 7.68 11.61
C GLN A 73 -70.56 7.47 11.19
N HIS A 74 -70.03 6.26 11.39
CA HIS A 74 -68.65 5.89 11.05
C HIS A 74 -68.55 4.96 9.83
N HIS A 75 -69.59 4.83 8.99
CA HIS A 75 -69.56 3.85 7.89
C HIS A 75 -68.45 4.13 6.87
N GLU A 76 -68.10 5.39 6.64
CA GLU A 76 -67.03 5.76 5.71
C GLU A 76 -65.66 5.38 6.28
N GLU A 77 -65.43 5.62 7.58
CA GLU A 77 -64.20 5.20 8.26
C GLU A 77 -64.07 3.68 8.30
N LEU A 78 -65.17 2.95 8.54
CA LEU A 78 -65.21 1.49 8.50
C LEU A 78 -64.91 0.93 7.10
N LEU A 79 -65.39 1.58 6.04
CA LEU A 79 -65.09 1.19 4.66
C LEU A 79 -63.63 1.47 4.29
N VAL A 80 -63.07 2.61 4.74
CA VAL A 80 -61.65 2.92 4.56
C VAL A 80 -60.78 1.94 5.34
N GLN A 81 -61.16 1.57 6.58
CA GLN A 81 -60.48 0.54 7.35
C GLN A 81 -60.60 -0.84 6.69
N ALA A 82 -61.76 -1.20 6.14
CA ALA A 82 -61.94 -2.47 5.41
C ALA A 82 -61.08 -2.52 4.13
N ALA A 83 -61.01 -1.41 3.38
CA ALA A 83 -60.13 -1.27 2.22
C ALA A 83 -58.65 -1.36 2.63
N GLY A 84 -58.26 -0.71 3.74
CA GLY A 84 -56.93 -0.82 4.33
C GLY A 84 -56.61 -2.25 4.80
N VAL A 85 -57.59 -3.00 5.31
CA VAL A 85 -57.44 -4.42 5.64
C VAL A 85 -57.23 -5.25 4.37
N THR A 86 -57.87 -4.91 3.26
CA THR A 86 -57.68 -5.64 1.98
C THR A 86 -56.30 -5.35 1.39
N GLU A 87 -55.81 -4.10 1.50
CA GLU A 87 -54.45 -3.73 1.11
C GLU A 87 -53.39 -4.40 2.00
N LEU A 88 -53.68 -4.51 3.30
CA LEU A 88 -52.83 -5.20 4.26
C LEU A 88 -52.84 -6.71 4.02
N GLU A 89 -53.98 -7.29 3.63
CA GLU A 89 -54.09 -8.69 3.20
C GLU A 89 -53.26 -8.96 1.94
N GLY A 90 -53.30 -8.06 0.94
CA GLY A 90 -52.42 -8.14 -0.23
C GLY A 90 -50.93 -8.02 0.13
N SER A 91 -50.59 -7.13 1.06
CA SER A 91 -49.23 -7.01 1.59
C SER A 91 -48.80 -8.28 2.35
N LEU A 92 -49.71 -8.88 3.12
CA LEU A 92 -49.46 -10.10 3.87
C LEU A 92 -49.32 -11.31 2.95
N GLU A 93 -50.07 -11.36 1.85
CA GLU A 93 -49.96 -12.40 0.83
C GLU A 93 -48.64 -12.28 0.06
N SER A 94 -48.20 -11.06 -0.24
CA SER A 94 -46.86 -10.81 -0.79
C SER A 94 -45.75 -11.23 0.18
N VAL A 95 -45.85 -10.88 1.47
CA VAL A 95 -44.90 -11.31 2.51
C VAL A 95 -44.91 -12.83 2.67
N ARG A 96 -46.08 -13.47 2.62
CA ARG A 96 -46.21 -14.92 2.68
C ARG A 96 -45.61 -15.60 1.45
N GLY A 97 -45.77 -15.00 0.26
CA GLY A 97 -45.11 -15.42 -0.97
C GLY A 97 -43.59 -15.33 -0.85
N GLY A 98 -43.08 -14.19 -0.38
CA GLY A 98 -41.66 -13.96 -0.14
C GLY A 98 -41.08 -14.91 0.93
N LEU A 99 -41.82 -15.21 1.99
CA LEU A 99 -41.46 -16.24 2.99
C LEU A 99 -41.44 -17.64 2.37
N GLY A 100 -42.37 -17.95 1.47
CA GLY A 100 -42.38 -19.21 0.72
C GLY A 100 -41.17 -19.33 -0.20
N GLU A 101 -40.85 -18.27 -0.95
CA GLU A 101 -39.64 -18.22 -1.78
C GLU A 101 -38.36 -18.37 -0.93
N LEU A 102 -38.30 -17.68 0.22
CA LEU A 102 -37.20 -17.80 1.17
C LEU A 102 -37.08 -19.24 1.69
N ASP A 103 -38.18 -19.88 2.08
CA ASP A 103 -38.19 -21.26 2.55
C ASP A 103 -37.71 -22.23 1.45
N THR A 104 -38.17 -22.05 0.20
CA THR A 104 -37.65 -22.84 -0.93
C THR A 104 -36.16 -22.58 -1.19
N SER A 105 -35.69 -21.34 -1.00
CA SER A 105 -34.28 -20.99 -1.14
C SER A 105 -33.43 -21.62 -0.02
N LEU A 106 -33.98 -21.70 1.20
CA LEU A 106 -33.36 -22.30 2.36
C LEU A 106 -33.28 -23.82 2.20
N GLU A 107 -34.32 -24.46 1.66
CA GLU A 107 -34.31 -25.91 1.38
C GLU A 107 -33.38 -26.25 0.20
N LYS A 108 -33.28 -25.37 -0.81
CA LYS A 108 -32.25 -25.45 -1.86
C LYS A 108 -30.83 -25.30 -1.28
N LEU A 109 -30.62 -24.37 -0.36
CA LEU A 109 -29.33 -24.17 0.31
C LEU A 109 -28.99 -25.38 1.20
N ARG A 110 -29.96 -25.92 1.93
CA ARG A 110 -29.81 -27.12 2.75
C ARG A 110 -29.43 -28.32 1.90
N SER A 111 -30.11 -28.55 0.78
CA SER A 111 -29.83 -29.67 -0.12
C SER A 111 -28.52 -29.52 -0.89
N LYS A 112 -28.16 -28.31 -1.33
CA LYS A 112 -26.91 -28.07 -2.06
C LYS A 112 -25.67 -27.92 -1.20
N ILE A 113 -25.81 -27.48 0.05
CA ILE A 113 -24.67 -27.14 0.91
C ILE A 113 -24.65 -28.01 2.17
N ARG A 114 -25.72 -28.01 2.97
CA ARG A 114 -25.71 -28.69 4.29
C ARG A 114 -25.62 -30.21 4.16
N ILE A 115 -26.39 -30.83 3.27
CA ILE A 115 -26.36 -32.29 3.08
C ILE A 115 -24.99 -32.74 2.51
N PRO A 116 -24.46 -32.12 1.43
CA PRO A 116 -23.13 -32.44 0.93
C PRO A 116 -22.03 -32.19 1.97
N TYR A 117 -22.15 -31.14 2.79
CA TYR A 117 -21.22 -30.89 3.89
C TYR A 117 -21.25 -31.99 4.95
N GLN A 118 -22.44 -32.46 5.36
CA GLN A 118 -22.57 -33.57 6.32
C GLN A 118 -22.04 -34.88 5.75
N ALA A 119 -22.30 -35.16 4.47
CA ALA A 119 -21.75 -36.32 3.77
C ALA A 119 -20.21 -36.22 3.69
N LEU A 120 -19.68 -35.05 3.32
CA LEU A 120 -18.25 -34.78 3.28
C LEU A 120 -17.61 -34.96 4.66
N ARG A 121 -18.22 -34.45 5.73
CA ARG A 121 -17.73 -34.66 7.11
C ARG A 121 -17.68 -36.15 7.48
N SER A 122 -18.68 -36.93 7.08
CA SER A 122 -18.69 -38.39 7.28
C SER A 122 -17.58 -39.08 6.47
N HIS A 123 -17.38 -38.69 5.21
CA HIS A 123 -16.30 -39.20 4.37
C HIS A 123 -14.91 -38.81 4.91
N VAL A 124 -14.73 -37.57 5.38
CA VAL A 124 -13.50 -37.10 6.02
C VAL A 124 -13.23 -37.91 7.30
N SER A 125 -14.25 -38.19 8.11
CA SER A 125 -14.10 -39.01 9.31
C SER A 125 -13.70 -40.46 8.98
N LYS A 126 -14.31 -41.06 7.94
CA LYS A 126 -13.93 -42.40 7.46
C LYS A 126 -12.53 -42.42 6.88
N LEU A 127 -12.16 -41.39 6.09
CA LEU A 127 -10.84 -41.24 5.51
C LEU A 127 -9.79 -41.07 6.61
N SER A 128 -10.05 -40.26 7.63
CA SER A 128 -9.18 -40.08 8.80
C SER A 128 -8.91 -41.41 9.51
N ARG A 129 -9.94 -42.22 9.75
CA ARG A 129 -9.77 -43.56 10.35
C ARG A 129 -8.97 -44.52 9.47
N LEU A 130 -9.19 -44.50 8.15
CA LEU A 130 -8.45 -45.34 7.20
C LEU A 130 -6.99 -44.89 7.08
N GLN A 131 -6.74 -43.58 7.09
CA GLN A 131 -5.41 -42.99 7.15
C GLN A 131 -4.68 -43.38 8.45
N GLN A 132 -5.34 -43.29 9.61
CA GLN A 132 -4.78 -43.75 10.88
C GLN A 132 -4.43 -45.24 10.85
N ALA A 133 -5.33 -46.10 10.36
CA ALA A 133 -5.06 -47.52 10.23
C ALA A 133 -3.91 -47.83 9.26
N SER A 134 -3.87 -47.13 8.11
CA SER A 134 -2.78 -47.26 7.14
C SER A 134 -1.45 -46.76 7.70
N GLU A 135 -1.48 -45.71 8.50
CA GLU A 135 -0.29 -45.13 9.13
C GLU A 135 0.27 -46.07 10.19
N ILE A 136 -0.57 -46.65 11.05
CA ILE A 136 -0.17 -47.66 12.03
C ILE A 136 0.42 -48.89 11.31
N LEU A 137 -0.19 -49.36 10.22
CA LEU A 137 0.31 -50.49 9.45
C LEU A 137 1.68 -50.18 8.83
N ARG A 138 1.86 -48.97 8.29
CA ARG A 138 3.13 -48.50 7.71
C ARG A 138 4.22 -48.37 8.78
N ARG A 139 3.91 -47.76 9.93
CA ARG A 139 4.82 -47.64 11.07
C ARG A 139 5.24 -49.00 11.61
N THR A 140 4.29 -49.94 11.74
CA THR A 140 4.57 -51.31 12.18
C THR A 140 5.43 -52.07 11.17
N SER A 141 5.13 -51.96 9.86
CA SER A 141 5.94 -52.57 8.80
C SER A 141 7.36 -51.99 8.78
N ARG A 142 7.49 -50.67 8.89
CA ARG A 142 8.79 -49.98 8.95
C ARG A 142 9.58 -50.40 10.18
N PHE A 143 8.93 -50.48 11.34
CA PHE A 143 9.52 -50.97 12.58
C PHE A 143 10.08 -52.39 12.41
N VAL A 144 9.31 -53.34 11.88
CA VAL A 144 9.78 -54.72 11.65
C VAL A 144 10.97 -54.78 10.67
N ILE A 145 10.95 -53.98 9.60
CA ILE A 145 12.06 -53.91 8.62
C ILE A 145 13.32 -53.34 9.29
N LEU A 146 13.17 -52.30 10.10
CA LEU A 146 14.29 -51.68 10.82
C LEU A 146 14.85 -52.59 11.91
N THR A 147 14.02 -53.35 12.63
CA THR A 147 14.47 -54.35 13.60
C THR A 147 15.30 -55.44 12.92
N ARG A 148 14.83 -55.96 11.78
CA ARG A 148 15.59 -56.94 10.98
C ARG A 148 16.88 -56.37 10.40
N ARG A 149 16.88 -55.09 10.02
CA ARG A 149 18.08 -54.40 9.55
C ARG A 149 19.09 -54.22 10.69
N LEU A 150 18.63 -53.90 11.89
CA LEU A 150 19.47 -53.79 13.08
C LEU A 150 20.13 -55.13 13.43
N GLU A 151 19.40 -56.24 13.34
CA GLU A 151 19.96 -57.59 13.51
C GLU A 151 21.12 -57.87 12.56
N LEU A 152 20.97 -57.50 11.28
CA LEU A 152 22.04 -57.67 10.27
C LEU A 152 23.23 -56.74 10.54
N GLN A 153 22.98 -55.51 10.97
CA GLN A 153 24.04 -54.54 11.26
C GLN A 153 24.84 -54.91 12.51
N LEU A 154 24.20 -55.46 13.54
CA LEU A 154 24.89 -55.99 14.72
C LEU A 154 25.75 -57.22 14.35
N ALA A 155 25.27 -58.07 13.45
CA ALA A 155 26.07 -59.19 12.93
C ALA A 155 27.26 -58.74 12.05
N GLU A 156 27.15 -57.59 11.38
CA GLU A 156 28.29 -56.95 10.69
C GLU A 156 29.29 -56.36 11.70
N MET A 157 28.82 -55.74 12.79
CA MET A 157 29.67 -55.26 13.89
C MET A 157 30.45 -56.42 14.53
N ASP A 158 29.80 -57.55 14.82
CA ASP A 158 30.45 -58.74 15.39
C ASP A 158 31.57 -59.29 14.47
N LYS A 159 31.39 -59.21 13.15
CA LYS A 159 32.41 -59.61 12.17
C LYS A 159 33.59 -58.64 12.13
N ALA A 160 33.33 -57.34 12.22
CA ALA A 160 34.38 -56.33 12.26
C ALA A 160 35.26 -56.49 13.52
N GLU A 161 34.65 -56.72 14.68
CA GLU A 161 35.35 -56.99 15.95
C GLU A 161 36.21 -58.28 15.89
N ALA A 162 35.70 -59.35 15.28
CA ALA A 162 36.44 -60.61 15.12
C ALA A 162 37.67 -60.48 14.20
N THR A 163 37.62 -59.54 13.25
CA THR A 163 38.70 -59.30 12.28
C THR A 163 39.86 -58.51 12.89
N GLU A 164 39.57 -57.60 13.83
CA GLU A 164 40.60 -56.92 14.65
C GLU A 164 41.27 -57.88 15.65
N GLY A 165 40.49 -58.74 16.32
CA GLY A 165 41.02 -59.69 17.32
C GLY A 165 41.94 -60.77 16.74
N SER A 166 41.72 -61.17 15.48
CA SER A 166 42.51 -62.23 14.83
C SER A 166 43.92 -61.78 14.41
N LYS A 167 44.12 -60.51 14.03
CA LYS A 167 45.43 -59.96 13.64
C LYS A 167 46.29 -59.52 14.84
N ALA A 168 45.69 -59.22 15.99
CA ALA A 168 46.42 -58.93 17.23
C ALA A 168 47.20 -60.16 17.76
N SER A 169 46.73 -61.38 17.47
CA SER A 169 47.34 -62.63 17.96
C SER A 169 48.51 -63.15 17.10
N GLU A 170 48.60 -62.76 15.82
CA GLU A 170 49.71 -63.16 14.92
C GLU A 170 50.98 -62.29 15.06
N SER A 171 50.91 -61.17 15.80
CA SER A 171 52.04 -60.23 15.94
C SER A 171 53.13 -60.60 16.97
N LYS A 172 53.13 -61.83 17.52
CA LYS A 172 54.14 -62.29 18.51
C LYS A 172 55.09 -63.41 18.07
N GLN A 173 55.00 -63.92 16.84
CA GLN A 173 55.96 -64.89 16.30
C GLN A 173 56.14 -64.66 14.79
N ASP A 174 57.09 -63.82 14.38
CA ASP A 174 58.30 -64.26 13.67
C ASP A 174 59.14 -63.04 13.25
N LYS A 175 60.42 -63.03 13.63
CA LYS A 175 61.42 -62.07 13.16
C LYS A 175 62.28 -62.79 12.13
N SER A 176 62.03 -62.58 10.83
CA SER A 176 63.05 -62.43 9.78
C SER A 176 62.49 -62.73 8.38
N ASN A 177 62.19 -61.70 7.60
CA ASN A 177 62.79 -61.42 6.27
C ASN A 177 61.90 -60.44 5.51
N GLY A 178 62.56 -59.46 4.88
CA GLY A 178 61.93 -58.28 4.31
C GLY A 178 61.16 -58.52 3.02
N ASP A 179 60.05 -57.80 2.91
CA ASP A 179 59.64 -57.11 1.69
C ASP A 179 58.85 -55.85 2.11
N THR A 180 59.06 -54.74 1.41
CA THR A 180 58.53 -53.42 1.77
C THR A 180 57.13 -53.24 1.20
N THR A 181 56.12 -53.43 2.04
CA THR A 181 54.77 -52.88 1.87
C THR A 181 54.38 -52.14 3.15
N ASP A 182 54.04 -50.86 3.00
CA ASP A 182 53.68 -49.95 4.10
C ASP A 182 52.53 -50.55 4.97
N PRO A 183 52.73 -50.75 6.29
CA PRO A 183 51.69 -51.31 7.16
C PRO A 183 50.56 -50.32 7.52
N SER A 184 50.69 -49.04 7.16
CA SER A 184 49.77 -47.97 7.59
C SER A 184 48.51 -47.82 6.73
N SER A 185 48.44 -48.45 5.55
CA SER A 185 47.27 -48.35 4.67
C SER A 185 46.14 -49.32 5.06
N ILE A 186 46.45 -50.43 5.74
CA ILE A 186 45.47 -51.50 6.01
C ILE A 186 44.75 -51.28 7.35
N THR A 187 45.30 -50.52 8.28
CA THR A 187 44.68 -50.24 9.59
C THR A 187 43.63 -49.14 9.53
N VAL A 188 43.80 -48.13 8.65
CA VAL A 188 42.86 -47.01 8.50
C VAL A 188 41.54 -47.45 7.88
N ASP A 189 41.59 -48.32 6.86
CA ASP A 189 40.38 -48.82 6.18
C ASP A 189 39.50 -49.71 7.10
N ILE A 190 40.09 -50.37 8.10
CA ILE A 190 39.38 -51.26 9.03
C ILE A 190 38.70 -50.46 10.17
N GLU A 191 39.34 -49.40 10.65
CA GLU A 191 38.75 -48.46 11.63
C GLU A 191 37.54 -47.73 10.99
N ASP A 192 37.68 -47.23 9.76
CA ASP A 192 36.59 -46.58 9.02
C ASP A 192 35.38 -47.51 8.79
N ASP A 193 35.61 -48.80 8.52
CA ASP A 193 34.53 -49.78 8.31
C ASP A 193 33.79 -50.15 9.61
N LYS A 194 34.51 -50.22 10.74
CA LYS A 194 33.93 -50.45 12.07
C LYS A 194 33.14 -49.23 12.55
N GLU A 195 33.69 -48.03 12.40
CA GLU A 195 33.02 -46.76 12.71
C GLU A 195 31.76 -46.57 11.86
N ARG A 196 31.83 -46.93 10.57
CA ARG A 196 30.68 -46.90 9.65
C ARG A 196 29.61 -47.92 10.02
N ALA A 197 29.98 -49.10 10.51
CA ALA A 197 29.03 -50.11 10.99
C ALA A 197 28.30 -49.65 12.27
N ILE A 198 29.04 -49.08 13.23
CA ILE A 198 28.50 -48.52 14.47
C ILE A 198 27.56 -47.35 14.18
N ALA A 199 27.95 -46.42 13.30
CA ALA A 199 27.10 -45.28 12.90
C ALA A 199 25.80 -45.74 12.20
N LYS A 200 25.88 -46.77 11.35
CA LYS A 200 24.72 -47.37 10.69
C LYS A 200 23.76 -48.04 11.68
N ALA A 201 24.27 -48.70 12.71
CA ALA A 201 23.46 -49.32 13.78
C ALA A 201 22.87 -48.27 14.74
N ALA A 202 23.62 -47.21 15.06
CA ALA A 202 23.13 -46.11 15.91
C ALA A 202 21.99 -45.34 15.23
N LEU A 203 22.08 -45.12 13.92
CA LEU A 203 21.04 -44.47 13.13
C LEU A 203 19.76 -45.31 13.07
N THR A 204 19.86 -46.63 12.86
CA THR A 204 18.69 -47.51 12.84
C THR A 204 18.05 -47.64 14.22
N ILE A 205 18.82 -47.61 15.31
CA ILE A 205 18.28 -47.56 16.68
C ILE A 205 17.60 -46.22 16.97
N ALA A 206 18.16 -45.09 16.50
CA ALA A 206 17.53 -43.79 16.65
C ALA A 206 16.20 -43.72 15.86
N GLU A 207 16.17 -44.24 14.63
CA GLU A 207 14.94 -44.38 13.84
C GLU A 207 13.91 -45.26 14.56
N LEU A 208 14.31 -46.42 15.10
CA LEU A 208 13.43 -47.30 15.87
C LEU A 208 12.89 -46.63 17.14
N THR A 209 13.73 -45.91 17.87
CA THR A 209 13.33 -45.19 19.10
C THR A 209 12.36 -44.06 18.77
N SER A 210 12.62 -43.29 17.70
CA SER A 210 11.70 -42.23 17.26
C SER A 210 10.34 -42.77 16.83
N LEU A 211 10.30 -43.92 16.12
CA LEU A 211 9.04 -44.55 15.71
C LEU A 211 8.22 -45.02 16.91
N VAL A 212 8.86 -45.44 18.01
CA VAL A 212 8.21 -45.87 19.25
C VAL A 212 7.75 -44.68 20.10
N ASP A 213 8.57 -43.62 20.20
CA ASP A 213 8.29 -42.42 21.01
C ASP A 213 7.27 -41.46 20.37
N GLU A 214 7.07 -41.51 19.05
CA GLU A 214 6.01 -40.78 18.32
C GLU A 214 4.57 -41.13 18.81
N GLY A 215 4.42 -42.13 19.68
CA GLY A 215 3.17 -42.47 20.36
C GLY A 215 3.00 -41.91 21.79
N GLY A 216 4.04 -41.33 22.40
CA GLY A 216 4.07 -41.00 23.85
C GLY A 216 3.70 -39.57 24.21
N ASP A 217 4.04 -38.58 23.37
CA ASP A 217 4.00 -37.16 23.76
C ASP A 217 3.00 -36.35 22.93
N THR A 218 1.71 -36.49 23.23
CA THR A 218 0.68 -35.52 22.79
C THR A 218 -0.17 -35.05 23.96
N GLU A 219 0.47 -34.49 25.00
CA GLU A 219 -0.15 -33.50 25.87
C GLU A 219 0.45 -32.12 25.55
N GLY A 220 -0.12 -31.42 24.56
CA GLY A 220 0.39 -30.11 24.16
C GLY A 220 -0.30 -29.46 22.96
N GLY A 221 -1.54 -29.01 23.14
CA GLY A 221 -2.10 -27.82 22.49
C GLY A 221 -2.14 -27.74 20.96
N GLY A 222 -3.12 -28.38 20.32
CA GLY A 222 -3.52 -28.10 18.95
C GLY A 222 -4.81 -28.85 18.61
N ALA A 223 -5.91 -28.13 18.45
CA ALA A 223 -7.25 -28.69 18.26
C ALA A 223 -7.42 -29.32 16.86
N ASP A 224 -6.92 -30.55 16.66
CA ASP A 224 -7.51 -31.52 15.73
C ASP A 224 -7.23 -32.96 16.22
N GLY A 225 -8.26 -33.58 16.79
CA GLY A 225 -8.17 -34.80 17.59
C GLY A 225 -8.14 -36.08 16.75
N GLY A 226 -6.96 -36.52 16.33
CA GLY A 226 -6.68 -37.92 16.02
C GLY A 226 -5.82 -38.54 17.12
N VAL A 227 -6.41 -39.40 17.96
CA VAL A 227 -5.67 -40.17 18.97
C VAL A 227 -4.62 -41.03 18.25
N SER A 228 -3.34 -40.68 18.36
CA SER A 228 -2.24 -41.51 17.87
C SER A 228 -2.18 -42.78 18.73
N ILE A 229 -2.38 -43.95 18.13
CA ILE A 229 -2.29 -45.23 18.85
C ILE A 229 -0.79 -45.53 19.01
N PRO A 230 -0.26 -45.62 20.25
CA PRO A 230 1.15 -45.91 20.47
C PRO A 230 1.52 -47.28 19.90
N LEU A 231 2.67 -47.39 19.22
CA LEU A 231 3.14 -48.67 18.66
C LEU A 231 3.37 -49.74 19.75
N THR A 232 3.54 -49.33 21.01
CA THR A 232 3.68 -50.21 22.18
C THR A 232 2.42 -51.03 22.48
N SER A 233 1.24 -50.63 21.98
CA SER A 233 0.02 -51.42 22.12
C SER A 233 -0.04 -52.64 21.19
N ILE A 234 0.92 -52.77 20.25
CA ILE A 234 1.02 -53.90 19.33
C ILE A 234 1.94 -54.96 19.96
N ASN A 235 1.40 -56.13 20.28
CA ASN A 235 2.13 -57.21 20.96
C ASN A 235 3.45 -57.62 20.26
N ALA A 236 3.49 -57.60 18.93
CA ALA A 236 4.69 -57.94 18.16
C ALA A 236 5.81 -56.89 18.30
N VAL A 237 5.45 -55.60 18.41
CA VAL A 237 6.40 -54.50 18.66
C VAL A 237 6.92 -54.59 20.10
N ASN A 238 6.02 -54.78 21.06
CA ASN A 238 6.35 -54.89 22.48
C ASN A 238 7.31 -56.06 22.78
N ALA A 239 7.14 -57.21 22.09
CA ALA A 239 8.04 -58.36 22.24
C ALA A 239 9.49 -58.11 21.79
N SER A 240 9.72 -57.13 20.91
CA SER A 240 11.05 -56.81 20.34
C SER A 240 11.77 -55.65 21.04
N LEU A 241 11.10 -54.94 21.95
CA LEU A 241 11.69 -53.83 22.73
C LEU A 241 12.91 -54.24 23.56
N PRO A 242 12.93 -55.38 24.29
CA PRO A 242 14.09 -55.76 25.11
C PRO A 242 15.36 -56.01 24.26
N TYR A 243 15.20 -56.49 23.03
CA TYR A 243 16.30 -56.69 22.09
C TYR A 243 16.85 -55.36 21.58
N ILE A 244 15.97 -54.40 21.27
CA ILE A 244 16.36 -53.06 20.83
C ILE A 244 17.06 -52.31 21.99
N ASP A 245 16.60 -52.47 23.22
CA ASP A 245 17.23 -51.85 24.40
C ASP A 245 18.62 -52.42 24.67
N ALA A 246 18.81 -53.74 24.53
CA ALA A 246 20.12 -54.37 24.63
C ALA A 246 21.07 -53.91 23.50
N ALA A 247 20.57 -53.82 22.26
CA ALA A 247 21.32 -53.29 21.13
C ALA A 247 21.69 -51.80 21.33
N ARG A 248 20.77 -51.01 21.88
CA ARG A 248 20.98 -49.60 22.22
C ARG A 248 22.09 -49.41 23.25
N GLN A 249 22.10 -50.22 24.31
CA GLN A 249 23.16 -50.16 25.33
C GLN A 249 24.53 -50.49 24.73
N ARG A 250 24.61 -51.54 23.91
CA ARG A 250 25.86 -51.94 23.23
C ARG A 250 26.39 -50.86 22.29
N VAL A 251 25.56 -50.38 21.36
CA VAL A 251 25.96 -49.36 20.38
C VAL A 251 26.28 -48.02 21.05
N THR A 252 25.60 -47.67 22.15
CA THR A 252 25.90 -46.44 22.90
C THR A 252 27.28 -46.53 23.56
N ALA A 253 27.64 -47.68 24.17
CA ALA A 253 28.95 -47.88 24.76
C ALA A 253 30.08 -47.83 23.70
N ASP A 254 29.87 -48.46 22.54
CA ASP A 254 30.85 -48.45 21.44
C ASP A 254 30.97 -47.05 20.80
N MET A 255 29.87 -46.31 20.67
CA MET A 255 29.85 -44.95 20.15
C MET A 255 30.47 -43.94 21.13
N GLU A 256 30.30 -44.13 22.45
CA GLU A 256 31.00 -43.33 23.47
C GLU A 256 32.52 -43.53 23.38
N SER A 257 32.98 -44.79 23.26
CA SER A 257 34.39 -45.11 23.06
C SER A 257 34.94 -44.52 21.76
N MET A 258 34.15 -44.54 20.68
CA MET A 258 34.49 -43.96 19.37
C MET A 258 34.53 -42.43 19.41
N VAL A 259 33.57 -41.77 20.06
CA VAL A 259 33.52 -40.30 20.14
C VAL A 259 34.65 -39.74 20.99
N ILE A 260 35.01 -40.43 22.09
CA ILE A 260 36.16 -40.04 22.92
C ILE A 260 37.47 -40.17 22.12
N THR A 261 37.62 -41.25 21.35
CA THR A 261 38.82 -41.48 20.51
C THR A 261 38.86 -40.55 19.30
N GLY A 262 37.72 -40.30 18.66
CA GLY A 262 37.53 -39.42 17.51
C GLY A 262 37.65 -37.92 17.84
N LEU A 263 37.21 -37.49 19.03
CA LEU A 263 37.46 -36.12 19.51
C LEU A 263 38.93 -35.91 19.82
N ALA A 264 39.63 -36.91 20.37
CA ALA A 264 41.07 -36.85 20.61
C ALA A 264 41.87 -36.72 19.30
N THR A 265 41.45 -37.39 18.23
CA THR A 265 42.08 -37.30 16.90
C THR A 265 41.61 -36.09 16.07
N LEU A 266 40.39 -35.60 16.25
CA LEU A 266 39.90 -34.37 15.58
C LEU A 266 40.53 -33.10 16.17
N VAL A 267 40.83 -33.08 17.47
CA VAL A 267 41.56 -31.98 18.11
C VAL A 267 43.01 -31.90 17.58
N SER A 268 43.62 -33.03 17.21
CA SER A 268 44.94 -33.04 16.56
C SER A 268 44.88 -32.72 15.05
N HIS A 269 43.85 -33.15 14.33
CA HIS A 269 43.73 -32.95 12.87
C HIS A 269 43.05 -31.64 12.43
N GLY A 270 42.19 -31.03 13.26
CA GLY A 270 41.51 -29.77 12.95
C GLY A 270 42.47 -28.57 12.82
N SER A 271 43.64 -28.66 13.46
CA SER A 271 44.71 -27.67 13.34
C SER A 271 45.53 -27.81 12.04
N ASP A 272 45.55 -29.00 11.44
CA ASP A 272 46.50 -29.35 10.38
C ASP A 272 45.88 -29.34 8.96
N LYS A 273 44.56 -29.52 8.84
CA LYS A 273 43.85 -29.47 7.54
C LYS A 273 43.63 -28.06 6.98
N LEU A 274 43.82 -27.00 7.78
CA LEU A 274 43.83 -25.61 7.29
C LEU A 274 45.14 -25.22 6.57
N LEU A 275 46.13 -26.12 6.53
CA LEU A 275 47.46 -25.85 5.96
C LEU A 275 47.89 -26.79 4.83
N ARG A 276 47.01 -27.63 4.28
CA ARG A 276 47.42 -28.53 3.18
C ARG A 276 46.33 -28.80 2.14
N ASP A 277 46.56 -28.24 0.97
CA ASP A 277 45.86 -28.50 -0.29
C ASP A 277 46.25 -29.88 -0.85
N PRO A 278 45.33 -30.75 -1.32
CA PRO A 278 45.69 -32.02 -1.94
C PRO A 278 45.72 -31.91 -3.47
N GLY A 279 46.93 -32.03 -4.04
CA GLY A 279 47.13 -32.76 -5.29
C GLY A 279 47.24 -31.96 -6.59
N THR A 280 48.47 -31.56 -6.95
CA THR A 280 48.91 -31.59 -8.35
C THR A 280 50.25 -32.31 -8.46
N PRO A 281 50.42 -33.29 -9.37
CA PRO A 281 51.68 -33.97 -9.55
C PRO A 281 52.70 -33.04 -10.23
N SER A 282 53.83 -32.86 -9.56
CA SER A 282 54.99 -32.14 -10.07
C SER A 282 55.65 -32.91 -11.22
N GLN A 283 55.58 -32.36 -12.44
CA GLN A 283 56.64 -32.50 -13.42
C GLN A 283 56.88 -31.17 -14.17
N GLY A 284 58.09 -30.63 -13.97
CA GLY A 284 58.87 -29.88 -14.97
C GLY A 284 58.28 -28.59 -15.56
N TYR A 285 58.52 -27.46 -14.90
CA TYR A 285 59.15 -26.21 -15.42
C TYR A 285 58.66 -25.01 -14.61
N LYS A 286 59.59 -24.38 -13.89
CA LYS A 286 59.39 -23.10 -13.22
C LYS A 286 59.19 -22.00 -14.26
N SER A 287 57.94 -21.65 -14.53
CA SER A 287 57.56 -20.32 -14.98
C SER A 287 56.54 -19.79 -13.98
N ARG A 288 56.72 -18.54 -13.53
CA ARG A 288 55.85 -17.83 -12.58
C ARG A 288 54.38 -18.10 -12.95
N VAL A 289 53.69 -18.91 -12.14
CA VAL A 289 52.26 -19.16 -12.28
C VAL A 289 51.58 -17.82 -12.15
N ARG A 290 50.96 -17.39 -13.24
CA ARG A 290 50.21 -16.14 -13.34
C ARG A 290 48.94 -16.33 -12.50
N THR A 291 48.96 -15.85 -11.26
CA THR A 291 47.90 -16.02 -10.26
C THR A 291 46.65 -15.18 -10.52
N GLU A 292 46.68 -14.28 -11.52
CA GLU A 292 45.55 -13.45 -11.90
C GLU A 292 44.97 -13.88 -13.26
N PRO A 293 43.65 -14.10 -13.34
CA PRO A 293 42.99 -14.47 -14.60
C PRO A 293 43.11 -13.34 -15.63
N THR A 294 43.31 -13.71 -16.89
CA THR A 294 43.30 -12.76 -18.01
C THR A 294 41.87 -12.40 -18.40
N SER A 295 41.66 -11.30 -19.13
CA SER A 295 40.33 -10.86 -19.56
C SER A 295 39.50 -11.92 -20.29
N VAL A 296 40.17 -12.88 -20.96
CA VAL A 296 39.53 -14.00 -21.68
C VAL A 296 39.14 -15.14 -20.74
N THR A 297 39.93 -15.44 -19.71
CA THR A 297 39.65 -16.53 -18.76
C THR A 297 38.84 -16.08 -17.53
N ALA A 298 38.76 -14.77 -17.27
CA ALA A 298 38.04 -14.19 -16.14
C ALA A 298 36.58 -14.66 -16.00
N PRO A 299 35.76 -14.81 -17.06
CA PRO A 299 34.39 -15.31 -16.93
C PRO A 299 34.32 -16.76 -16.45
N GLN A 300 35.25 -17.60 -16.93
CA GLN A 300 35.32 -19.03 -16.55
C GLN A 300 35.76 -19.17 -15.10
N TRP A 301 36.77 -18.39 -14.67
CA TRP A 301 37.23 -18.36 -13.29
C TRP A 301 36.15 -17.83 -12.34
N ALA A 302 35.36 -16.83 -12.78
CA ALA A 302 34.24 -16.32 -11.99
C ALA A 302 33.14 -17.37 -11.84
N ALA A 303 32.80 -18.11 -12.91
CA ALA A 303 31.80 -19.18 -12.84
C ALA A 303 32.24 -20.30 -11.88
N ALA A 304 33.51 -20.73 -11.96
CA ALA A 304 34.07 -21.71 -11.03
C ALA A 304 34.04 -21.21 -9.58
N LEU A 305 34.46 -19.96 -9.33
CA LEU A 305 34.42 -19.34 -8.01
C LEU A 305 33.00 -19.35 -7.41
N TRP A 306 31.99 -18.96 -8.19
CA TRP A 306 30.61 -18.93 -7.71
C TRP A 306 30.07 -20.33 -7.42
N SER A 307 30.38 -21.32 -8.25
CA SER A 307 30.00 -22.72 -7.99
C SER A 307 30.67 -23.26 -6.73
N SER A 308 31.94 -22.95 -6.51
CA SER A 308 32.64 -23.31 -5.26
C SER A 308 32.06 -22.62 -4.03
N LEU A 309 31.66 -21.34 -4.14
CA LEU A 309 30.98 -20.61 -3.07
C LEU A 309 29.61 -21.20 -2.73
N GLU A 310 28.84 -21.61 -3.74
CA GLU A 310 27.56 -22.31 -3.56
C GLU A 310 27.75 -23.63 -2.80
N SER A 311 28.70 -24.48 -3.23
CA SER A 311 29.04 -25.73 -2.54
C SER A 311 29.51 -25.51 -1.10
N LEU A 312 30.38 -24.51 -0.88
CA LEU A 312 30.88 -24.16 0.46
C LEU A 312 29.74 -23.77 1.39
N ILE A 313 28.77 -22.99 0.89
CA ILE A 313 27.63 -22.54 1.69
C ILE A 313 26.68 -23.71 2.01
N GLU A 314 26.50 -24.65 1.10
CA GLU A 314 25.75 -25.88 1.36
C GLU A 314 26.39 -26.74 2.45
N GLU A 315 27.70 -26.97 2.37
CA GLU A 315 28.46 -27.72 3.37
C GLU A 315 28.46 -27.01 4.74
N MET A 316 28.59 -25.69 4.74
CA MET A 316 28.52 -24.85 5.94
C MET A 316 27.14 -24.96 6.62
N ALA A 317 26.04 -24.98 5.83
CA ALA A 317 24.69 -25.18 6.35
C ALA A 317 24.54 -26.57 6.99
N ASP A 318 25.04 -27.62 6.35
CA ASP A 318 24.96 -28.99 6.87
C ASP A 318 25.76 -29.15 8.17
N CYS A 319 26.94 -28.52 8.26
CA CYS A 319 27.73 -28.47 9.50
C CYS A 319 26.98 -27.72 10.61
N CYS A 320 26.39 -26.56 10.31
CA CYS A 320 25.58 -25.80 11.28
C CYS A 320 24.40 -26.65 11.81
N ILE A 321 23.66 -27.29 10.92
CA ILE A 321 22.55 -28.21 11.25
C ILE A 321 23.02 -29.32 12.18
N LYS A 322 24.15 -29.98 11.88
CA LYS A 322 24.71 -31.05 12.73
C LYS A 322 25.05 -30.55 14.14
N VAL A 323 25.59 -29.33 14.28
CA VAL A 323 25.90 -28.72 15.58
C VAL A 323 24.63 -28.47 16.39
N TYR A 324 23.57 -27.96 15.76
CA TYR A 324 22.30 -27.71 16.45
C TYR A 324 21.56 -29.02 16.80
N ILE A 325 21.61 -30.04 15.95
CA ILE A 325 21.12 -31.39 16.28
C ILE A 325 21.88 -31.95 17.47
N LEU A 326 23.22 -31.85 17.46
CA LEU A 326 24.05 -32.32 18.57
C LEU A 326 23.68 -31.60 19.88
N GLU A 327 23.57 -30.27 19.87
CA GLU A 327 23.17 -29.50 21.05
C GLU A 327 21.76 -29.89 21.53
N LYS A 328 20.82 -30.15 20.61
CA LYS A 328 19.47 -30.63 20.95
C LYS A 328 19.51 -32.03 21.59
N VAL A 329 20.32 -32.95 21.06
CA VAL A 329 20.49 -34.29 21.63
C VAL A 329 21.12 -34.22 23.03
N LEU A 330 22.13 -33.37 23.22
CA LEU A 330 22.76 -33.14 24.52
C LEU A 330 21.80 -32.52 25.56
N LYS A 331 20.84 -31.71 25.11
CA LYS A 331 19.78 -31.14 25.97
C LYS A 331 18.69 -32.15 26.35
N VAL A 332 18.47 -33.19 25.54
CA VAL A 332 17.40 -34.17 25.78
C VAL A 332 17.93 -35.39 26.53
N LYS A 333 19.18 -35.81 26.26
CA LYS A 333 19.76 -36.96 26.93
C LYS A 333 20.22 -36.64 28.35
N LYS A 334 19.87 -37.54 29.26
CA LYS A 334 20.31 -37.57 30.65
C LYS A 334 21.14 -38.80 30.90
N ASP A 335 22.10 -38.69 31.80
CA ASP A 335 22.80 -39.85 32.32
C ASP A 335 21.81 -40.78 33.02
N PRO A 336 21.70 -42.07 32.63
CA PRO A 336 20.80 -43.02 33.25
C PRO A 336 21.03 -43.19 34.76
N VAL A 337 22.24 -42.94 35.26
CA VAL A 337 22.58 -43.14 36.68
C VAL A 337 22.48 -41.85 37.49
N SER A 338 23.09 -40.74 37.04
CA SER A 338 23.07 -39.47 37.78
C SER A 338 21.89 -38.55 37.45
N GLN A 339 21.11 -38.86 36.40
CA GLN A 339 20.03 -38.01 35.87
C GLN A 339 20.45 -36.60 35.43
N VAL A 340 21.76 -36.32 35.36
CA VAL A 340 22.31 -35.03 34.89
C VAL A 340 22.20 -34.96 33.36
N LEU A 341 21.88 -33.78 32.84
CA LEU A 341 21.81 -33.53 31.40
C LEU A 341 23.21 -33.64 30.78
N PHE A 342 23.32 -34.31 29.63
CA PHE A 342 24.61 -34.43 28.94
C PHE A 342 25.18 -33.07 28.55
N LEU A 343 24.33 -32.08 28.27
CA LEU A 343 24.78 -30.71 28.06
C LEU A 343 25.46 -30.12 29.29
N ASP A 344 24.95 -30.35 30.50
CA ASP A 344 25.51 -29.76 31.72
C ASP A 344 26.89 -30.35 32.04
N GLU A 345 27.09 -31.64 31.76
CA GLU A 345 28.40 -32.27 31.86
C GLU A 345 29.36 -31.78 30.77
N ALA A 346 28.87 -31.67 29.53
CA ALA A 346 29.67 -31.16 28.42
C ALA A 346 30.08 -29.69 28.64
N MET A 347 29.22 -28.86 29.24
CA MET A 347 29.50 -27.44 29.57
C MET A 347 30.53 -27.27 30.70
N LYS A 348 30.84 -28.32 31.48
CA LYS A 348 31.97 -28.26 32.44
C LYS A 348 33.33 -28.30 31.74
N VAL A 349 33.37 -28.89 30.54
CA VAL A 349 34.58 -29.01 29.70
C VAL A 349 34.57 -27.96 28.59
N LEU A 350 33.40 -27.65 28.03
CA LEU A 350 33.19 -26.62 27.01
C LEU A 350 32.87 -25.28 27.67
N GLU A 351 33.72 -24.28 27.48
CA GLU A 351 33.51 -22.92 28.02
C GLU A 351 32.23 -22.24 27.49
N ASN A 352 31.73 -22.66 26.33
CA ASN A 352 30.56 -22.11 25.67
C ASN A 352 29.73 -23.21 24.99
N ARG A 353 28.45 -22.90 24.73
CA ARG A 353 27.56 -23.77 23.97
C ARG A 353 28.17 -24.13 22.61
N PRO A 354 27.99 -25.36 22.11
CA PRO A 354 28.50 -25.78 20.81
C PRO A 354 28.10 -24.83 19.67
N SER A 355 26.84 -24.35 19.66
CA SER A 355 26.35 -23.34 18.72
C SER A 355 27.12 -22.00 18.80
N ALA A 356 27.31 -21.46 20.01
CA ALA A 356 28.04 -20.21 20.21
C ALA A 356 29.51 -20.31 19.76
N THR A 357 30.16 -21.44 20.07
CA THR A 357 31.54 -21.72 19.64
C THR A 357 31.63 -21.85 18.11
N PHE A 358 30.66 -22.50 17.48
CA PHE A 358 30.56 -22.61 16.03
C PHE A 358 30.42 -21.24 15.36
N TRP A 359 29.45 -20.41 15.77
CA TRP A 359 29.23 -19.08 15.19
C TRP A 359 30.42 -18.15 15.40
N GLY A 360 31.06 -18.20 16.57
CA GLY A 360 32.28 -17.44 16.85
C GLY A 360 33.47 -17.87 16.00
N ALA A 361 33.66 -19.18 15.77
CA ALA A 361 34.70 -19.69 14.90
C ALA A 361 34.41 -19.37 13.43
N LEU A 362 33.16 -19.55 13.00
CA LEU A 362 32.71 -19.27 11.64
C LEU A 362 32.88 -17.80 11.28
N GLY A 363 32.39 -16.90 12.13
CA GLY A 363 32.52 -15.45 11.93
C GLY A 363 33.98 -15.01 11.79
N ARG A 364 34.85 -15.44 12.71
CA ARG A 364 36.29 -15.10 12.66
C ARG A 364 36.98 -15.67 11.42
N SER A 365 36.68 -16.92 11.07
CA SER A 365 37.27 -17.56 9.88
C SER A 365 36.81 -16.87 8.60
N LEU A 366 35.50 -16.63 8.47
CA LEU A 366 34.91 -15.95 7.32
C LEU A 366 35.48 -14.54 7.18
N GLU A 367 35.54 -13.76 8.27
CA GLU A 367 36.09 -12.40 8.25
C GLU A 367 37.56 -12.39 7.83
N LYS A 368 38.37 -13.32 8.36
CA LYS A 368 39.79 -13.46 7.99
C LYS A 368 39.93 -13.78 6.50
N GLN A 369 39.20 -14.80 6.02
CA GLN A 369 39.29 -15.24 4.61
C GLN A 369 38.77 -14.17 3.64
N VAL A 370 37.66 -13.50 3.96
CA VAL A 370 37.12 -12.39 3.17
C VAL A 370 38.12 -11.24 3.09
N ARG A 371 38.75 -10.88 4.22
CA ARG A 371 39.75 -9.81 4.28
C ARG A 371 41.02 -10.17 3.51
N ASP A 372 41.52 -11.39 3.65
CA ASP A 372 42.72 -11.86 2.96
C ASP A 372 42.46 -12.01 1.46
N ALA A 373 41.29 -12.52 1.05
CA ALA A 373 40.88 -12.60 -0.34
C ALA A 373 40.74 -11.21 -1.00
N ALA A 374 40.15 -10.24 -0.29
CA ALA A 374 40.00 -8.87 -0.78
C ALA A 374 41.35 -8.14 -0.96
N LYS A 375 42.37 -8.47 -0.15
CA LYS A 375 43.72 -7.88 -0.24
C LYS A 375 44.65 -8.63 -1.17
N GLY A 376 44.53 -9.95 -1.24
CA GLY A 376 45.44 -10.83 -1.96
C GLY A 376 45.12 -11.00 -3.45
N SER A 377 43.88 -10.70 -3.88
CA SER A 377 43.47 -10.85 -5.28
C SER A 377 42.54 -9.72 -5.74
N THR A 378 43.01 -8.95 -6.72
CA THR A 378 42.21 -7.91 -7.39
C THR A 378 41.00 -8.50 -8.11
N PHE A 379 41.15 -9.67 -8.73
CA PHE A 379 40.08 -10.41 -9.38
C PHE A 379 38.96 -10.81 -8.40
N LEU A 380 39.31 -11.37 -7.22
CA LEU A 380 38.30 -11.74 -6.21
C LEU A 380 37.59 -10.51 -5.66
N GLN A 381 38.34 -9.45 -5.35
CA GLN A 381 37.76 -8.19 -4.88
C GLN A 381 36.77 -7.60 -5.89
N GLN A 382 37.13 -7.56 -7.17
CA GLN A 382 36.25 -7.05 -8.23
C GLN A 382 35.02 -7.95 -8.45
N THR A 383 35.23 -9.27 -8.52
CA THR A 383 34.15 -10.24 -8.78
C THR A 383 33.13 -10.28 -7.64
N LEU A 384 33.59 -10.30 -6.39
CA LEU A 384 32.73 -10.35 -5.20
C LEU A 384 32.07 -8.99 -4.89
N SER A 385 32.75 -7.86 -5.17
CA SER A 385 32.10 -6.54 -5.02
C SER A 385 31.06 -6.27 -6.10
N THR A 386 31.31 -6.63 -7.37
CA THR A 386 30.27 -6.53 -8.42
C THR A 386 29.12 -7.50 -8.16
N GLY A 387 29.44 -8.71 -7.72
CA GLY A 387 28.48 -9.77 -7.43
C GLY A 387 27.96 -9.77 -5.99
N TYR A 388 28.12 -8.69 -5.23
CA TYR A 388 27.72 -8.66 -3.82
C TYR A 388 26.23 -9.02 -3.62
N PRO A 389 25.27 -8.53 -4.44
CA PRO A 389 23.88 -8.99 -4.38
C PRO A 389 23.73 -10.52 -4.51
N ARG A 390 24.52 -11.16 -5.37
CA ARG A 390 24.52 -12.62 -5.52
C ARG A 390 25.11 -13.29 -4.28
N LEU A 391 26.21 -12.77 -3.75
CA LEU A 391 26.82 -13.28 -2.51
C LEU A 391 25.83 -13.22 -1.35
N LEU A 392 25.14 -12.09 -1.18
CA LEU A 392 24.15 -11.90 -0.12
C LEU A 392 22.97 -12.87 -0.26
N ARG A 393 22.51 -13.14 -1.49
CA ARG A 393 21.48 -14.18 -1.74
C ARG A 393 21.91 -15.58 -1.31
N LEU A 394 23.19 -15.94 -1.47
CA LEU A 394 23.69 -17.23 -0.99
C LEU A 394 23.62 -17.30 0.54
N PHE A 395 23.98 -16.21 1.23
CA PHE A 395 23.82 -16.13 2.69
C PHE A 395 22.36 -16.13 3.14
N HIS A 396 21.44 -15.53 2.37
CA HIS A 396 20.00 -15.66 2.64
C HIS A 396 19.52 -17.11 2.49
N SER A 397 20.00 -17.83 1.46
CA SER A 397 19.72 -19.26 1.29
C SER A 397 20.26 -20.08 2.46
N PHE A 398 21.47 -19.76 2.93
CA PHE A 398 22.06 -20.32 4.13
C PHE A 398 21.17 -20.10 5.36
N PHE A 399 20.77 -18.86 5.64
CA PHE A 399 19.92 -18.53 6.78
C PHE A 399 18.55 -19.21 6.68
N ALA A 400 17.94 -19.27 5.49
CA ALA A 400 16.67 -19.95 5.27
C ALA A 400 16.77 -21.46 5.52
N LYS A 401 17.88 -22.11 5.12
CA LYS A 401 18.11 -23.55 5.32
C LYS A 401 18.31 -23.89 6.80
N ILE A 402 18.97 -23.03 7.57
CA ILE A 402 19.19 -23.28 9.01
C ILE A 402 18.00 -22.87 9.89
N ALA A 403 17.17 -21.92 9.46
CA ALA A 403 16.06 -21.36 10.25
C ALA A 403 15.03 -22.39 10.77
N VAL A 404 14.96 -23.59 10.18
CA VAL A 404 14.11 -24.69 10.67
C VAL A 404 14.62 -25.25 12.01
N GLN A 405 15.94 -25.17 12.24
CA GLN A 405 16.60 -25.73 13.42
C GLN A 405 17.20 -24.67 14.34
N THR A 406 17.30 -23.43 13.86
CA THR A 406 17.91 -22.31 14.57
C THR A 406 16.91 -21.16 14.70
N ASP A 407 16.90 -20.45 15.84
CA ASP A 407 16.09 -19.22 16.04
C ASP A 407 16.65 -18.00 15.28
N THR A 408 17.26 -18.21 14.12
CA THR A 408 17.88 -17.15 13.32
C THR A 408 16.81 -16.33 12.60
N VAL A 409 16.64 -15.10 13.06
CA VAL A 409 15.73 -14.12 12.45
C VAL A 409 16.54 -13.11 11.65
N TYR A 410 16.13 -12.87 10.41
CA TYR A 410 16.67 -11.79 9.57
C TYR A 410 15.51 -11.03 8.92
N THR A 411 15.09 -9.97 9.58
CA THR A 411 14.00 -9.08 9.13
C THR A 411 14.39 -7.62 9.31
N LEU A 412 13.57 -6.71 8.77
CA LEU A 412 13.76 -5.26 8.91
C LEU A 412 13.71 -4.81 10.40
N SER A 413 12.96 -5.52 11.24
CA SER A 413 12.72 -5.18 12.65
C SER A 413 13.61 -5.94 13.63
N GLN A 414 14.13 -7.11 13.25
CA GLN A 414 14.92 -7.96 14.13
C GLN A 414 16.00 -8.72 13.37
N GLN A 415 17.24 -8.65 13.88
CA GLN A 415 18.37 -9.41 13.40
C GLN A 415 18.91 -10.28 14.54
N SER A 416 19.07 -11.57 14.28
CA SER A 416 19.73 -12.48 15.21
C SER A 416 21.23 -12.17 15.29
N PRO A 417 21.87 -12.31 16.47
CA PRO A 417 23.28 -12.01 16.64
C PRO A 417 24.17 -12.87 15.72
N GLU A 418 23.74 -14.10 15.41
CA GLU A 418 24.40 -15.01 14.48
C GLU A 418 24.44 -14.44 13.05
N THR A 419 23.31 -13.93 12.57
CA THR A 419 23.22 -13.28 11.26
C THR A 419 24.08 -12.02 11.20
N VAL A 420 24.10 -11.22 12.26
CA VAL A 420 24.92 -10.00 12.34
C VAL A 420 26.40 -10.33 12.22
N VAL A 421 26.90 -11.34 12.94
CA VAL A 421 28.32 -11.75 12.89
C VAL A 421 28.74 -12.16 11.48
N VAL A 422 27.90 -12.94 10.79
CA VAL A 422 28.18 -13.41 9.43
C VAL A 422 28.12 -12.26 8.41
N LEU A 423 27.11 -11.39 8.47
CA LEU A 423 27.00 -10.26 7.54
C LEU A 423 28.06 -9.19 7.80
N HIS A 424 28.47 -8.99 9.06
CA HIS A 424 29.58 -8.10 9.40
C HIS A 424 30.89 -8.53 8.73
N ALA A 425 31.14 -9.84 8.61
CA ALA A 425 32.30 -10.36 7.89
C ALA A 425 32.30 -9.98 6.39
N LEU A 426 31.14 -9.66 5.81
CA LEU A 426 30.96 -9.27 4.41
C LEU A 426 30.91 -7.74 4.20
N SER A 427 30.91 -6.95 5.27
CA SER A 427 30.72 -5.48 5.24
C SER A 427 31.70 -4.74 4.32
N ASN A 428 32.93 -5.24 4.15
CA ASN A 428 33.90 -4.66 3.23
C ASN A 428 33.41 -4.73 1.76
N PHE A 429 32.84 -5.87 1.34
CA PHE A 429 32.30 -6.00 -0.02
C PHE A 429 31.01 -5.21 -0.21
N GLU A 430 30.18 -5.11 0.82
CA GLU A 430 29.01 -4.23 0.83
C GLU A 430 29.40 -2.77 0.61
N SER A 431 30.37 -2.27 1.37
CA SER A 431 30.88 -0.90 1.24
C SER A 431 31.44 -0.62 -0.16
N LEU A 432 32.21 -1.57 -0.72
CA LEU A 432 32.71 -1.46 -2.10
C LEU A 432 31.58 -1.48 -3.14
N TYR A 433 30.56 -2.32 -2.95
CA TYR A 433 29.38 -2.34 -3.81
C TYR A 433 28.61 -1.01 -3.75
N LEU A 434 28.32 -0.49 -2.55
CA LEU A 434 27.62 0.78 -2.37
C LEU A 434 28.42 1.96 -2.95
N SER A 435 29.74 1.98 -2.77
CA SER A 435 30.62 2.98 -3.39
C SER A 435 30.55 2.94 -4.92
N ARG A 436 30.46 1.75 -5.53
CA ARG A 436 30.33 1.60 -6.98
C ARG A 436 28.96 1.98 -7.49
N SER A 437 27.90 1.58 -6.78
CA SER A 437 26.52 1.99 -7.09
C SER A 437 26.40 3.52 -7.05
N SER A 438 26.89 4.16 -5.98
CA SER A 438 26.94 5.61 -5.87
C SER A 438 27.77 6.27 -6.97
N SER A 439 28.92 5.68 -7.36
CA SER A 439 29.73 6.19 -8.46
C SER A 439 29.00 6.12 -9.80
N LYS A 440 28.28 5.03 -10.06
CA LYS A 440 27.49 4.84 -11.29
C LYS A 440 26.30 5.81 -11.37
N LEU A 441 25.63 6.04 -10.23
CA LEU A 441 24.57 7.06 -10.12
C LEU A 441 25.13 8.46 -10.41
N ASN A 442 26.23 8.83 -9.75
CA ASN A 442 26.88 10.11 -9.95
C ASN A 442 27.43 10.29 -11.37
N GLU A 443 27.92 9.22 -12.01
CA GLU A 443 28.35 9.24 -13.40
C GLU A 443 27.16 9.47 -14.34
N ALA A 444 26.02 8.80 -14.13
CA ALA A 444 24.81 9.06 -14.92
C ALA A 444 24.36 10.53 -14.81
N VAL A 445 24.43 11.11 -13.60
CA VAL A 445 24.19 12.53 -13.38
C VAL A 445 25.23 13.39 -14.09
N ALA A 446 26.52 13.06 -14.02
CA ALA A 446 27.57 13.82 -14.68
C ALA A 446 27.45 13.81 -16.21
N GLN A 447 27.10 12.66 -16.80
CA GLN A 447 26.87 12.50 -18.24
C GLN A 447 25.65 13.31 -18.71
N THR A 448 24.62 13.41 -17.87
CA THR A 448 23.44 14.25 -18.15
C THR A 448 23.82 15.72 -18.35
N PHE A 449 24.80 16.22 -17.59
CA PHE A 449 25.22 17.62 -17.66
C PHE A 449 26.51 17.86 -18.47
N SER A 450 27.02 16.85 -19.20
CA SER A 450 28.30 16.97 -19.92
C SER A 450 28.26 17.99 -21.06
N GLY A 451 27.08 18.23 -21.65
CA GLY A 451 26.88 19.20 -22.73
C GLY A 451 26.82 20.67 -22.27
N GLY A 452 26.70 20.91 -20.96
CA GLY A 452 26.60 22.25 -20.38
C GLY A 452 25.51 23.10 -21.04
N VAL A 453 25.77 24.40 -21.20
CA VAL A 453 24.81 25.35 -21.80
C VAL A 453 24.61 25.12 -23.32
N ARG A 454 25.58 24.52 -24.02
CA ARG A 454 25.52 24.31 -25.48
C ARG A 454 24.73 23.07 -25.89
N GLY A 455 24.63 22.10 -24.99
CA GLY A 455 23.82 20.90 -25.14
C GLY A 455 23.11 20.62 -23.81
N PRO A 456 22.07 21.40 -23.48
CA PRO A 456 21.37 21.23 -22.23
C PRO A 456 20.65 19.88 -22.18
N PRO A 457 20.51 19.28 -20.99
CA PRO A 457 19.80 18.02 -20.84
C PRO A 457 18.31 18.22 -21.14
N GLY A 458 17.71 17.25 -21.81
CA GLY A 458 16.29 17.22 -22.14
C GLY A 458 15.65 15.89 -21.71
N MET A 459 14.66 15.46 -22.48
CA MET A 459 13.85 14.27 -22.15
C MET A 459 14.70 13.00 -21.97
N THR A 460 15.62 12.72 -22.89
CA THR A 460 16.39 11.46 -22.89
C THR A 460 17.25 11.32 -21.65
N GLU A 461 17.87 12.41 -21.21
CA GLU A 461 18.77 12.42 -20.07
C GLU A 461 18.00 12.24 -18.76
N GLY A 462 16.88 12.95 -18.58
CA GLY A 462 16.00 12.77 -17.42
C GLY A 462 15.48 11.34 -17.29
N ILE A 463 15.09 10.72 -18.41
CA ILE A 463 14.68 9.31 -18.47
C ILE A 463 15.83 8.37 -18.08
N ASN A 464 17.04 8.64 -18.56
CA ASN A 464 18.20 7.80 -18.31
C ASN A 464 18.60 7.84 -16.83
N VAL A 465 18.63 9.02 -16.20
CA VAL A 465 18.91 9.16 -14.75
C VAL A 465 17.90 8.37 -13.93
N ALA A 466 16.60 8.57 -14.17
CA ALA A 466 15.55 7.84 -13.46
C ALA A 466 15.65 6.32 -13.68
N ARG A 467 15.97 5.88 -14.91
CA ARG A 467 16.18 4.45 -15.22
C ARG A 467 17.40 3.90 -14.48
N THR A 468 18.50 4.63 -14.41
CA THR A 468 19.69 4.18 -13.66
C THR A 468 19.36 4.04 -12.17
N ILE A 469 18.63 5.00 -11.59
CA ILE A 469 18.16 4.93 -10.20
C ILE A 469 17.29 3.68 -9.98
N ALA A 470 16.28 3.46 -10.82
CA ALA A 470 15.40 2.30 -10.73
C ALA A 470 16.18 0.99 -10.80
N ASN A 471 17.10 0.86 -11.77
CA ASN A 471 17.93 -0.34 -11.93
C ASN A 471 18.83 -0.62 -10.71
N GLU A 472 19.41 0.41 -10.08
CA GLU A 472 20.22 0.24 -8.87
C GLU A 472 19.36 -0.18 -7.67
N LEU A 473 18.19 0.43 -7.49
CA LEU A 473 17.24 0.05 -6.45
C LEU A 473 16.71 -1.38 -6.64
N ASP A 474 16.37 -1.77 -7.87
CA ASP A 474 15.91 -3.11 -8.21
C ASP A 474 16.97 -4.18 -7.92
N SER A 475 18.24 -3.87 -8.19
CA SER A 475 19.34 -4.80 -7.91
C SER A 475 19.50 -5.12 -6.42
N ALA A 476 19.03 -4.22 -5.54
CA ALA A 476 19.05 -4.35 -4.09
C ALA A 476 17.69 -4.76 -3.47
N LYS A 477 16.60 -4.76 -4.25
CA LYS A 477 15.21 -4.94 -3.78
C LYS A 477 14.95 -6.21 -2.97
N PHE A 478 15.72 -7.27 -3.20
CA PHE A 478 15.56 -8.56 -2.52
C PHE A 478 15.99 -8.52 -1.04
N ASP A 479 16.79 -7.53 -0.64
CA ASP A 479 17.25 -7.36 0.75
C ASP A 479 16.80 -5.99 1.31
N PRO A 480 16.02 -5.97 2.41
CA PRO A 480 15.47 -4.73 2.98
C PRO A 480 16.50 -3.72 3.49
N LEU A 481 17.68 -4.17 3.94
CA LEU A 481 18.72 -3.29 4.47
C LEU A 481 19.56 -2.69 3.35
N LEU A 482 19.93 -3.52 2.37
CA LEU A 482 20.70 -3.14 1.20
C LEU A 482 19.94 -2.10 0.37
N VAL A 483 18.65 -2.33 0.08
CA VAL A 483 17.84 -1.36 -0.66
C VAL A 483 17.73 -0.02 0.09
N ARG A 484 17.69 -0.04 1.43
CA ARG A 484 17.69 1.18 2.25
C ARG A 484 19.02 1.93 2.15
N SER A 485 20.15 1.22 2.15
CA SER A 485 21.47 1.84 1.93
C SER A 485 21.61 2.41 0.52
N VAL A 486 21.16 1.69 -0.51
CA VAL A 486 21.15 2.19 -1.90
C VAL A 486 20.26 3.42 -2.02
N ALA A 487 19.08 3.43 -1.41
CA ALA A 487 18.17 4.59 -1.40
C ALA A 487 18.81 5.85 -0.79
N LYS A 488 19.63 5.72 0.26
CA LYS A 488 20.38 6.86 0.80
C LYS A 488 21.41 7.41 -0.19
N HIS A 489 22.08 6.55 -0.96
CA HIS A 489 22.99 6.99 -2.02
C HIS A 489 22.25 7.60 -3.21
N VAL A 490 21.04 7.11 -3.52
CA VAL A 490 20.15 7.71 -4.51
C VAL A 490 19.79 9.15 -4.10
N VAL A 491 19.42 9.38 -2.85
CA VAL A 491 19.18 10.74 -2.33
C VAL A 491 20.37 11.65 -2.57
N SER A 492 21.59 11.23 -2.17
CA SER A 492 22.80 12.03 -2.41
C SER A 492 23.05 12.31 -3.89
N SER A 493 22.73 11.36 -4.78
CA SER A 493 22.85 11.54 -6.23
C SER A 493 21.79 12.49 -6.80
N LEU A 494 20.57 12.46 -6.26
CA LEU A 494 19.50 13.40 -6.63
C LEU A 494 19.80 14.81 -6.13
N ASP A 495 20.42 14.95 -4.97
CA ASP A 495 20.87 16.25 -4.46
C ASP A 495 22.00 16.83 -5.34
N LEU A 496 22.92 15.98 -5.80
CA LEU A 496 23.93 16.38 -6.79
C LEU A 496 23.28 16.78 -8.12
N PHE A 497 22.29 16.04 -8.60
CA PHE A 497 21.53 16.36 -9.80
C PHE A 497 20.85 17.73 -9.68
N GLN A 498 20.17 17.98 -8.57
CA GLN A 498 19.54 19.27 -8.26
C GLN A 498 20.56 20.41 -8.21
N SER A 499 21.69 20.23 -7.54
CA SER A 499 22.75 21.25 -7.47
C SER A 499 23.32 21.57 -8.85
N ARG A 500 23.59 20.56 -9.69
CA ARG A 500 24.04 20.76 -11.07
C ARG A 500 22.99 21.48 -11.90
N MET A 501 21.71 21.16 -11.68
CA MET A 501 20.61 21.80 -12.38
C MET A 501 20.45 23.26 -12.02
N ASP A 502 20.46 23.60 -10.74
CA ASP A 502 20.33 24.98 -10.28
C ASP A 502 21.45 25.90 -10.83
N ASN A 503 22.66 25.36 -10.99
CA ASN A 503 23.79 26.08 -11.59
C ASN A 503 23.62 26.39 -13.10
N LEU A 504 22.77 25.64 -13.81
CA LEU A 504 22.52 25.85 -15.24
C LEU A 504 21.28 26.70 -15.53
N ILE A 505 20.37 26.83 -14.55
CA ILE A 505 19.14 27.62 -14.73
C ILE A 505 19.52 29.10 -14.93
N SER A 506 19.10 29.67 -16.05
CA SER A 506 19.26 31.11 -16.28
C SER A 506 18.15 31.86 -15.57
N ARG A 507 18.52 32.83 -14.72
CA ARG A 507 17.61 33.72 -13.99
C ARG A 507 17.62 35.16 -14.54
N ASP A 508 18.21 35.35 -15.71
CA ASP A 508 18.32 36.65 -16.34
C ASP A 508 16.96 37.16 -16.83
N ARG A 509 16.83 38.48 -17.01
CA ARG A 509 15.61 39.09 -17.59
C ARG A 509 15.26 38.48 -18.95
N ALA A 510 16.26 38.05 -19.73
CA ALA A 510 16.05 37.38 -21.01
C ALA A 510 15.26 36.06 -20.87
N ALA A 511 15.39 35.33 -19.76
CA ALA A 511 14.69 34.07 -19.53
C ALA A 511 13.17 34.22 -19.41
N VAL A 512 12.68 35.42 -19.10
CA VAL A 512 11.23 35.73 -18.97
C VAL A 512 10.75 36.79 -19.95
N SER A 513 11.64 37.32 -20.80
CA SER A 513 11.31 38.33 -21.80
C SER A 513 10.59 37.71 -22.97
N LEU A 514 9.38 38.17 -23.27
CA LEU A 514 8.62 37.68 -24.44
C LEU A 514 8.75 38.66 -25.62
N ILE A 515 9.75 39.54 -25.61
CA ILE A 515 10.02 40.52 -26.66
C ILE A 515 10.86 39.87 -27.75
N GLY A 516 10.35 39.90 -28.99
CA GLY A 516 11.05 39.39 -30.17
C GLY A 516 10.22 38.37 -30.94
N PRO A 517 10.70 37.94 -32.13
CA PRO A 517 9.97 37.02 -32.99
C PRO A 517 10.17 35.53 -32.63
N ALA A 518 11.10 35.21 -31.74
CA ALA A 518 11.44 33.83 -31.36
C ALA A 518 11.82 33.76 -29.87
N ALA A 519 11.78 32.56 -29.29
CA ALA A 519 12.27 32.31 -27.93
C ALA A 519 13.75 32.67 -27.79
N THR A 520 14.10 33.27 -26.66
CA THR A 520 15.49 33.61 -26.35
C THR A 520 16.29 32.36 -25.99
N ALA A 521 17.61 32.40 -26.17
CA ALA A 521 18.47 31.26 -25.81
C ALA A 521 18.32 30.82 -24.33
N PRO A 522 18.19 31.74 -23.34
CA PRO A 522 17.87 31.37 -21.96
C PRO A 522 16.51 30.67 -21.77
N GLN A 523 15.49 31.05 -22.55
CA GLN A 523 14.18 30.37 -22.52
C GLN A 523 14.26 28.95 -23.08
N VAL A 524 14.98 28.77 -24.20
CA VAL A 524 15.22 27.44 -24.77
C VAL A 524 16.04 26.57 -23.82
N LEU A 525 17.04 27.14 -23.15
CA LEU A 525 17.80 26.46 -22.10
C LEU A 525 16.87 25.98 -20.99
N ASN A 526 16.16 26.89 -20.32
CA ASN A 526 15.25 26.56 -19.22
C ASN A 526 14.13 25.59 -19.65
N GLY A 527 13.66 25.69 -20.90
CA GLY A 527 12.74 24.74 -21.52
C GLY A 527 13.26 23.30 -21.44
N HIS A 528 14.45 23.05 -21.99
CA HIS A 528 15.08 21.73 -21.93
C HIS A 528 15.33 21.25 -20.49
N LEU A 529 15.82 22.14 -19.61
CA LEU A 529 16.03 21.81 -18.19
C LEU A 529 14.72 21.38 -17.52
N GLY A 530 13.63 22.10 -17.78
CA GLY A 530 12.28 21.74 -17.32
C GLY A 530 11.83 20.39 -17.86
N THR A 531 12.07 20.11 -19.16
CA THR A 531 11.80 18.80 -19.78
C THR A 531 12.53 17.65 -19.08
N CYS A 532 13.84 17.82 -18.84
CA CYS A 532 14.66 16.84 -18.14
C CYS A 532 14.14 16.57 -16.73
N LEU A 533 13.87 17.64 -15.98
CA LEU A 533 13.40 17.58 -14.61
C LEU A 533 12.04 16.87 -14.49
N TYR A 534 11.07 17.25 -15.33
CA TYR A 534 9.75 16.63 -15.36
C TYR A 534 9.81 15.12 -15.63
N HIS A 535 10.49 14.70 -16.70
CA HIS A 535 10.56 13.28 -17.03
C HIS A 535 11.35 12.44 -16.02
N CYS A 536 12.27 13.07 -15.28
CA CYS A 536 12.92 12.43 -14.14
C CYS A 536 11.92 12.25 -12.98
N ILE A 537 11.21 13.31 -12.58
CA ILE A 537 10.20 13.30 -11.51
C ILE A 537 9.12 12.25 -11.79
N THR A 538 8.44 12.32 -12.94
CA THR A 538 7.32 11.44 -13.28
C THR A 538 7.70 9.96 -13.31
N ARG A 539 8.98 9.64 -13.57
CA ARG A 539 9.48 8.26 -13.50
C ARG A 539 9.84 7.84 -12.08
N LEU A 540 10.40 8.74 -11.28
CA LEU A 540 10.71 8.47 -9.88
C LEU A 540 9.44 8.33 -9.04
N GLU A 541 8.36 9.06 -9.35
CA GLU A 541 7.05 8.90 -8.72
C GLU A 541 6.48 7.49 -8.90
N LYS A 542 6.75 6.82 -10.03
CA LYS A 542 6.29 5.45 -10.29
C LYS A 542 6.94 4.41 -9.38
N LEU A 543 8.04 4.76 -8.70
CA LEU A 543 8.66 3.88 -7.71
C LEU A 543 7.73 3.61 -6.52
N ASP A 544 6.72 4.45 -6.29
CA ASP A 544 5.72 4.26 -5.24
C ASP A 544 4.94 2.94 -5.38
N GLU A 545 4.75 2.45 -6.61
CA GLU A 545 4.05 1.18 -6.87
C GLU A 545 4.96 -0.04 -6.63
N GLU A 546 6.28 0.13 -6.67
CA GLU A 546 7.24 -0.97 -6.77
C GLU A 546 7.98 -1.27 -5.47
N PHE A 547 8.11 -0.32 -4.54
CA PHE A 547 8.94 -0.43 -3.33
C PHE A 547 8.16 -0.27 -2.02
N PRO A 548 8.62 -0.87 -0.91
CA PRO A 548 8.00 -0.69 0.41
C PRO A 548 8.10 0.76 0.93
N GLU A 549 7.12 1.17 1.74
CA GLU A 549 7.01 2.53 2.30
C GLU A 549 8.28 2.97 3.09
N GLY A 550 8.95 2.03 3.76
CA GLY A 550 10.19 2.28 4.49
C GLY A 550 11.38 2.75 3.62
N VAL A 551 11.38 2.40 2.33
CA VAL A 551 12.38 2.86 1.35
C VAL A 551 11.91 4.16 0.70
N LEU A 552 10.62 4.23 0.34
CA LEU A 552 10.03 5.40 -0.30
C LEU A 552 10.10 6.65 0.59
N SER A 553 9.92 6.50 1.90
CA SER A 553 10.07 7.60 2.86
C SER A 553 11.44 8.29 2.83
N ILE A 554 12.49 7.60 2.35
CA ILE A 554 13.84 8.16 2.20
C ILE A 554 13.96 8.99 0.92
N ILE A 555 13.35 8.54 -0.18
CA ILE A 555 13.52 9.15 -1.51
C ILE A 555 12.49 10.27 -1.76
N LYS A 556 11.27 10.13 -1.24
CA LYS A 556 10.16 11.09 -1.41
C LYS A 556 10.53 12.55 -1.13
N PRO A 557 11.28 12.89 -0.06
CA PRO A 557 11.69 14.27 0.19
C PRO A 557 12.50 14.88 -0.96
N SER A 558 13.42 14.13 -1.56
CA SER A 558 14.23 14.59 -2.70
C SER A 558 13.39 14.76 -3.97
N ILE A 559 12.42 13.88 -4.22
CA ILE A 559 11.49 14.02 -5.35
C ILE A 559 10.65 15.30 -5.20
N LYS A 560 10.11 15.56 -4.00
CA LYS A 560 9.36 16.81 -3.72
C LYS A 560 10.19 18.07 -3.89
N GLU A 561 11.49 18.03 -3.56
CA GLU A 561 12.35 19.18 -3.79
C GLU A 561 12.62 19.42 -5.29
N MET A 562 12.71 18.34 -6.09
CA MET A 562 12.75 18.43 -7.55
C MET A 562 11.45 19.02 -8.13
N GLU A 563 10.28 18.65 -7.63
CA GLU A 563 8.99 19.26 -8.00
C GLU A 563 9.00 20.77 -7.71
N ARG A 564 9.41 21.19 -6.52
CA ARG A 564 9.53 22.62 -6.17
C ARG A 564 10.54 23.36 -7.04
N MET A 565 11.60 22.68 -7.50
CA MET A 565 12.57 23.27 -8.43
C MET A 565 11.93 23.48 -9.81
N PHE A 566 11.10 22.54 -10.26
CA PHE A 566 10.34 22.66 -11.50
C PHE A 566 9.37 23.83 -11.43
N GLU A 567 8.60 23.97 -10.35
CA GLU A 567 7.71 25.12 -10.12
C GLU A 567 8.48 26.45 -10.15
N ARG A 568 9.60 26.54 -9.42
CA ARG A 568 10.47 27.72 -9.40
C ARG A 568 11.03 28.11 -10.77
N LEU A 569 11.21 27.14 -11.68
CA LEU A 569 11.67 27.39 -13.05
C LEU A 569 10.54 27.96 -13.92
N ILE A 570 9.30 27.48 -13.74
CA ILE A 570 8.15 27.78 -14.59
C ILE A 570 7.39 29.03 -14.16
N ASP A 571 7.16 29.22 -12.85
CA ASP A 571 6.30 30.28 -12.31
C ASP A 571 6.68 31.69 -12.78
N PRO A 572 7.97 32.08 -12.87
CA PRO A 572 8.35 33.39 -13.37
C PRO A 572 7.95 33.61 -14.83
N LEU A 573 8.01 32.57 -15.66
CA LEU A 573 7.64 32.63 -17.07
C LEU A 573 6.13 32.77 -17.23
N ILE A 574 5.35 31.96 -16.53
CA ILE A 574 3.88 32.04 -16.54
C ILE A 574 3.41 33.40 -16.03
N SER A 575 4.03 33.91 -14.97
CA SER A 575 3.74 35.25 -14.43
C SER A 575 4.06 36.36 -15.45
N SER A 576 5.17 36.23 -16.18
CA SER A 576 5.52 37.17 -17.26
C SER A 576 4.52 37.13 -18.41
N ILE A 577 4.07 35.93 -18.81
CA ILE A 577 3.03 35.72 -19.83
C ILE A 577 1.73 36.41 -19.40
N ARG A 578 1.23 36.15 -18.19
CA ARG A 578 0.00 36.78 -17.67
C ARG A 578 0.11 38.30 -17.65
N ARG A 579 1.24 38.85 -17.19
CA ARG A 579 1.47 40.29 -17.15
C ARG A 579 1.45 40.93 -18.54
N GLU A 580 2.10 40.31 -19.53
CA GLU A 580 2.13 40.84 -20.90
C GLU A 580 0.77 40.74 -21.60
N LEU A 581 0.05 39.62 -21.46
CA LEU A 581 -1.29 39.47 -22.01
C LEU A 581 -2.27 40.47 -21.37
N GLY A 582 -2.21 40.64 -20.05
CA GLY A 582 -3.01 41.65 -19.34
C GLY A 582 -2.71 43.07 -19.81
N ALA A 583 -1.43 43.41 -20.03
CA ALA A 583 -1.03 44.72 -20.54
C ALA A 583 -1.52 44.99 -21.97
N ILE A 584 -1.61 43.95 -22.82
CA ILE A 584 -2.19 44.06 -24.18
C ILE A 584 -3.70 44.30 -24.06
N ILE A 585 -4.40 43.54 -23.22
CA ILE A 585 -5.84 43.69 -23.00
C ILE A 585 -6.17 45.09 -22.46
N ALA A 586 -5.36 45.63 -21.54
CA ALA A 586 -5.56 46.97 -20.99
C ALA A 586 -5.51 48.09 -22.05
N LYS A 587 -4.90 47.86 -23.22
CA LYS A 587 -4.93 48.81 -24.35
C LYS A 587 -6.36 49.04 -24.89
N LEU A 588 -7.33 48.18 -24.53
CA LEU A 588 -8.75 48.37 -24.80
C LEU A 588 -9.21 49.78 -24.42
N HIS A 589 -8.79 50.29 -23.25
CA HIS A 589 -9.17 51.63 -22.75
C HIS A 589 -8.59 52.80 -23.53
N ARG A 590 -7.66 52.56 -24.46
CA ARG A 590 -7.12 53.59 -25.37
C ARG A 590 -8.00 53.78 -26.61
N MET A 591 -9.02 52.95 -26.80
CA MET A 591 -9.96 53.04 -27.92
C MET A 591 -11.17 53.89 -27.56
N ASN A 592 -11.60 54.70 -28.52
CA ASN A 592 -12.82 55.49 -28.38
C ASN A 592 -14.03 54.63 -28.77
N PHE A 593 -14.76 54.14 -27.77
CA PHE A 593 -16.00 53.38 -27.99
C PHE A 593 -17.25 54.26 -28.08
N SER A 594 -17.09 55.60 -28.16
CA SER A 594 -18.17 56.59 -28.27
C SER A 594 -18.64 56.90 -29.69
N ASP A 595 -17.81 56.66 -30.72
CA ASP A 595 -18.03 57.22 -32.07
C ASP A 595 -19.21 56.57 -32.79
N THR A 596 -20.21 57.37 -33.19
CA THR A 596 -21.26 56.96 -34.14
C THR A 596 -20.60 56.51 -35.43
N ALA A 597 -20.83 55.25 -35.82
CA ALA A 597 -20.17 54.62 -36.96
C ALA A 597 -20.28 55.46 -38.25
N ASP A 598 -19.18 55.57 -38.99
CA ASP A 598 -19.22 55.98 -40.39
C ASP A 598 -20.09 54.98 -41.18
N PRO A 599 -21.15 55.41 -41.90
CA PRO A 599 -22.08 54.51 -42.60
C PRO A 599 -21.45 53.73 -43.77
N THR A 600 -20.18 53.97 -44.08
CA THR A 600 -19.38 53.27 -45.10
C THR A 600 -18.44 52.21 -44.53
N ALA A 601 -18.26 52.17 -43.21
CA ALA A 601 -17.53 51.10 -42.54
C ALA A 601 -18.42 49.84 -42.45
N SER A 602 -17.88 48.69 -42.84
CA SER A 602 -18.53 47.39 -42.68
C SER A 602 -19.13 47.25 -41.27
N ILE A 603 -20.39 46.81 -41.18
CA ILE A 603 -21.09 46.53 -39.93
C ILE A 603 -20.21 45.61 -39.08
N GLY A 604 -19.73 46.10 -37.94
CA GLY A 604 -18.77 45.38 -37.09
C GLY A 604 -17.37 45.32 -37.69
N GLY A 605 -16.67 46.46 -37.73
CA GLY A 605 -15.29 46.58 -38.21
C GLY A 605 -14.40 45.42 -37.73
N GLY A 606 -13.42 45.03 -38.56
CA GLY A 606 -12.50 43.93 -38.27
C GLY A 606 -11.83 44.04 -36.90
N PRO A 607 -11.13 42.99 -36.45
CA PRO A 607 -10.66 42.88 -35.07
C PRO A 607 -9.84 44.11 -34.66
N SER A 608 -10.13 44.60 -33.46
CA SER A 608 -9.47 45.79 -32.91
C SER A 608 -7.94 45.60 -32.87
N PRO A 609 -7.14 46.65 -33.08
CA PRO A 609 -5.67 46.58 -33.02
C PRO A 609 -5.10 45.84 -31.80
N TYR A 610 -5.63 46.05 -30.59
CA TYR A 610 -5.15 45.32 -29.40
C TYR A 610 -5.51 43.83 -29.44
N MET A 611 -6.61 43.46 -30.10
CA MET A 611 -7.01 42.06 -30.28
C MET A 611 -6.07 41.35 -31.26
N LYS A 612 -5.68 42.02 -32.35
CA LYS A 612 -4.64 41.51 -33.26
C LYS A 612 -3.32 41.27 -32.53
N ASP A 613 -2.85 42.26 -31.75
CA ASP A 613 -1.66 42.12 -30.89
C ASP A 613 -1.80 40.91 -29.95
N LEU A 614 -2.98 40.69 -29.37
CA LEU A 614 -3.24 39.59 -28.44
C LEU A 614 -3.18 38.23 -29.16
N VAL A 615 -3.83 38.10 -30.32
CA VAL A 615 -3.81 36.86 -31.12
C VAL A 615 -2.38 36.52 -31.56
N GLU A 616 -1.64 37.49 -32.08
CA GLU A 616 -0.24 37.32 -32.46
C GLU A 616 0.61 36.87 -31.26
N LYS A 617 0.38 37.48 -30.09
CA LYS A 617 1.11 37.13 -28.87
C LYS A 617 0.78 35.75 -28.34
N LEU A 618 -0.49 35.37 -28.34
CA LEU A 618 -0.94 34.02 -27.95
C LEU A 618 -0.32 32.95 -28.86
N ASN A 619 -0.30 33.21 -30.18
CA ASN A 619 0.36 32.32 -31.13
C ASN A 619 1.85 32.18 -30.81
N PHE A 620 2.58 33.29 -30.65
CA PHE A 620 3.99 33.28 -30.27
C PHE A 620 4.26 32.50 -28.97
N ILE A 621 3.46 32.72 -27.93
CA ILE A 621 3.60 31.99 -26.65
C ILE A 621 3.44 30.49 -26.88
N LYS A 622 2.46 30.07 -27.67
CA LYS A 622 2.21 28.66 -27.95
C LYS A 622 3.30 28.03 -28.81
N THR A 623 3.64 28.66 -29.94
CA THR A 623 4.51 28.08 -30.96
C THR A 623 5.98 28.14 -30.60
N ASP A 624 6.41 29.19 -29.90
CA ASP A 624 7.83 29.45 -29.69
C ASP A 624 8.27 29.31 -28.24
N ILE A 625 7.41 29.60 -27.25
CA ILE A 625 7.79 29.56 -25.83
C ILE A 625 7.41 28.22 -25.18
N VAL A 626 6.12 27.90 -25.20
CA VAL A 626 5.57 26.71 -24.53
C VAL A 626 6.02 25.42 -25.22
N SER A 627 6.15 25.44 -26.55
CA SER A 627 6.64 24.30 -27.33
C SER A 627 8.06 23.84 -26.95
N GLN A 628 8.89 24.71 -26.39
CA GLN A 628 10.27 24.38 -25.99
C GLN A 628 10.33 23.35 -24.86
N TYR A 629 9.28 23.24 -24.06
CA TYR A 629 9.22 22.29 -22.95
C TYR A 629 8.91 20.87 -23.42
N GLY A 630 8.25 20.67 -24.56
CA GLY A 630 8.00 19.34 -25.12
C GLY A 630 7.22 18.39 -24.20
N ILE A 631 6.47 18.90 -23.21
CA ILE A 631 5.67 18.13 -22.24
C ILE A 631 4.18 18.43 -22.47
N PRO A 632 3.42 17.61 -23.22
CA PRO A 632 2.03 17.90 -23.55
C PRO A 632 1.09 17.99 -22.35
N GLU A 633 1.27 17.09 -21.37
CA GLU A 633 0.38 16.95 -20.21
C GLU A 633 0.36 18.22 -19.34
N VAL A 634 1.55 18.73 -19.00
CA VAL A 634 1.70 19.94 -18.18
C VAL A 634 1.44 21.20 -19.00
N THR A 635 1.86 21.20 -20.27
CA THR A 635 1.59 22.30 -21.20
C THR A 635 0.09 22.58 -21.30
N GLN A 636 -0.75 21.55 -21.37
CA GLN A 636 -2.19 21.70 -21.42
C GLN A 636 -2.73 22.39 -20.16
N GLN A 637 -2.21 22.06 -18.98
CA GLN A 637 -2.61 22.72 -17.72
C GLN A 637 -2.23 24.20 -17.71
N TRP A 638 -1.03 24.54 -18.17
CA TRP A 638 -0.60 25.94 -18.30
C TRP A 638 -1.45 26.71 -19.29
N VAL A 639 -1.74 26.10 -20.45
CA VAL A 639 -2.59 26.69 -21.50
C VAL A 639 -3.98 26.99 -20.96
N VAL A 640 -4.63 26.03 -20.27
CA VAL A 640 -5.93 26.24 -19.64
C VAL A 640 -5.86 27.36 -18.59
N SER A 641 -4.82 27.37 -17.75
CA SER A 641 -4.63 28.42 -16.74
C SER A 641 -4.46 29.81 -17.35
N ILE A 642 -3.70 29.94 -18.45
CA ILE A 642 -3.53 31.19 -19.19
C ILE A 642 -4.85 31.63 -19.84
N VAL A 643 -5.62 30.69 -20.41
CA VAL A 643 -6.92 30.96 -21.03
C VAL A 643 -7.90 31.53 -20.01
N LYS A 644 -8.03 30.89 -18.84
CA LYS A 644 -8.89 31.40 -17.75
C LYS A 644 -8.53 32.82 -17.36
N TYR A 645 -7.24 33.07 -17.11
CA TYR A 645 -6.74 34.41 -16.78
C TYR A 645 -7.03 35.45 -17.87
N VAL A 646 -6.85 35.09 -19.16
CA VAL A 646 -7.13 36.00 -20.28
C VAL A 646 -8.61 36.34 -20.36
N ILE A 647 -9.49 35.34 -20.20
CA ILE A 647 -10.95 35.55 -20.22
C ILE A 647 -11.37 36.44 -19.08
N GLU A 648 -10.97 36.12 -17.85
CA GLU A 648 -11.30 36.89 -16.65
C GLU A 648 -10.83 38.35 -16.77
N THR A 649 -9.56 38.54 -17.17
CA THR A 649 -8.98 39.87 -17.37
C THR A 649 -9.69 40.65 -18.48
N PHE A 650 -10.05 39.99 -19.58
CA PHE A 650 -10.80 40.62 -20.67
C PHE A 650 -12.20 41.02 -20.23
N VAL A 651 -12.95 40.14 -19.54
CA VAL A 651 -14.30 40.43 -19.06
C VAL A 651 -14.28 41.61 -18.07
N LEU A 652 -13.31 41.65 -17.15
CA LEU A 652 -13.13 42.76 -16.23
C LEU A 652 -12.83 44.08 -16.98
N HIS A 653 -11.86 44.11 -17.89
CA HIS A 653 -11.57 45.31 -18.68
C HIS A 653 -12.73 45.74 -19.57
N ALA A 654 -13.46 44.80 -20.17
CA ALA A 654 -14.65 45.07 -20.98
C ALA A 654 -15.79 45.66 -20.13
N SER A 655 -15.93 45.23 -18.88
CA SER A 655 -16.99 45.69 -17.97
C SER A 655 -16.82 47.16 -17.51
N ILE A 656 -15.59 47.68 -17.52
CA ILE A 656 -15.26 49.07 -17.13
C ILE A 656 -14.99 49.99 -18.33
N ALA A 657 -15.24 49.52 -19.56
CA ALA A 657 -14.98 50.30 -20.78
C ALA A 657 -15.96 51.49 -20.89
N LYS A 658 -15.47 52.72 -20.70
CA LYS A 658 -16.26 53.97 -20.77
C LYS A 658 -15.49 55.01 -21.60
N PRO A 659 -16.12 55.76 -22.53
CA PRO A 659 -17.55 55.79 -22.91
C PRO A 659 -17.96 54.66 -23.87
N LEU A 660 -19.18 54.10 -23.72
CA LEU A 660 -19.68 52.97 -24.53
C LEU A 660 -20.94 53.33 -25.35
N GLY A 661 -20.78 53.51 -26.66
CA GLY A 661 -21.87 53.74 -27.64
C GLY A 661 -22.35 52.46 -28.34
N GLU A 662 -23.36 52.57 -29.21
CA GLU A 662 -23.93 51.40 -29.95
C GLU A 662 -22.91 50.73 -30.88
N SER A 663 -22.12 51.52 -31.61
CA SER A 663 -20.99 51.06 -32.42
C SER A 663 -19.91 50.38 -31.56
N GLY A 664 -19.61 50.93 -30.39
CA GLY A 664 -18.65 50.37 -29.45
C GLY A 664 -19.08 49.03 -28.89
N LYS A 665 -20.39 48.86 -28.60
CA LYS A 665 -20.96 47.56 -28.23
C LYS A 665 -20.79 46.52 -29.34
N LEU A 666 -21.07 46.90 -30.60
CA LEU A 666 -20.86 46.01 -31.75
C LEU A 666 -19.38 45.66 -31.94
N GLN A 667 -18.46 46.62 -31.79
CA GLN A 667 -17.02 46.36 -31.88
C GLN A 667 -16.56 45.39 -30.78
N LEU A 668 -17.02 45.58 -29.54
CA LEU A 668 -16.70 44.68 -28.43
C LEU A 668 -17.25 43.26 -28.67
N THR A 669 -18.43 43.12 -29.28
CA THR A 669 -18.91 41.78 -29.68
C THR A 669 -18.08 41.12 -30.77
N SER A 670 -17.53 41.90 -31.70
CA SER A 670 -16.57 41.42 -32.71
C SER A 670 -15.29 40.93 -32.03
N ASP A 671 -14.72 41.74 -31.14
CA ASP A 671 -13.53 41.39 -30.35
C ASP A 671 -13.73 40.13 -29.48
N MET A 672 -14.91 39.95 -28.88
CA MET A 672 -15.25 38.72 -28.14
C MET A 672 -15.27 37.48 -29.04
N THR A 673 -15.71 37.61 -30.30
CA THR A 673 -15.70 36.48 -31.26
C THR A 673 -14.27 36.13 -31.64
N GLU A 674 -13.44 37.15 -31.90
CA GLU A 674 -12.04 36.96 -32.23
C GLU A 674 -11.27 36.35 -31.06
N LEU A 675 -11.52 36.81 -29.83
CA LEU A 675 -10.93 36.24 -28.62
C LEU A 675 -11.32 34.77 -28.45
N GLU A 676 -12.59 34.44 -28.62
CA GLU A 676 -13.07 33.05 -28.55
C GLU A 676 -12.36 32.16 -29.58
N PHE A 677 -12.23 32.63 -30.82
CA PHE A 677 -11.51 31.92 -31.88
C PHE A 677 -10.03 31.75 -31.54
N ALA A 678 -9.37 32.81 -31.08
CA ALA A 678 -7.96 32.79 -30.71
C ALA A 678 -7.66 31.86 -29.54
N LEU A 679 -8.51 31.87 -28.51
CA LEU A 679 -8.38 30.96 -27.36
C LEU A 679 -8.66 29.50 -27.75
N SER A 680 -9.64 29.26 -28.62
CA SER A 680 -9.86 27.93 -29.19
C SER A 680 -8.64 27.43 -29.98
N ALA A 681 -8.02 28.31 -30.78
CA ALA A 681 -6.79 27.99 -31.49
C ALA A 681 -5.60 27.80 -30.53
N PHE A 682 -5.55 28.54 -29.43
CA PHE A 682 -4.51 28.41 -28.40
C PHE A 682 -4.62 27.09 -27.62
N MET A 683 -5.83 26.60 -27.35
CA MET A 683 -6.06 25.32 -26.66
C MET A 683 -5.86 24.07 -27.52
N THR A 684 -5.91 24.18 -28.85
CA THR A 684 -5.89 23.01 -29.76
C THR A 684 -4.49 22.68 -30.27
N ASP A 685 -3.89 21.57 -29.84
CA ASP A 685 -2.50 21.20 -30.16
C ASP A 685 -2.20 20.99 -31.66
N LYS A 686 -3.23 20.72 -32.48
CA LYS A 686 -3.11 20.60 -33.94
C LYS A 686 -4.32 21.22 -34.63
N PRO A 687 -4.13 22.02 -35.70
CA PRO A 687 -5.23 22.60 -36.49
C PRO A 687 -6.10 21.55 -37.21
N GLN A 688 -5.75 20.25 -37.16
CA GLN A 688 -6.47 19.14 -37.79
C GLN A 688 -7.22 18.21 -36.81
N SER A 689 -7.16 18.45 -35.50
CA SER A 689 -7.98 17.67 -34.55
C SER A 689 -9.46 18.01 -34.75
N LYS A 690 -10.29 17.01 -35.09
CA LYS A 690 -11.75 17.15 -35.20
C LYS A 690 -12.45 17.33 -33.85
N ARG A 691 -11.73 17.13 -32.74
CA ARG A 691 -12.20 17.54 -31.40
C ARG A 691 -11.88 19.03 -31.25
N GLY A 692 -12.92 19.85 -31.19
CA GLY A 692 -12.80 21.28 -30.85
C GLY A 692 -12.18 21.50 -29.47
N ALA A 693 -11.94 22.76 -29.10
CA ALA A 693 -11.41 23.10 -27.79
C ALA A 693 -12.32 22.57 -26.67
N ASP A 694 -11.69 22.01 -25.63
CA ASP A 694 -12.39 21.45 -24.47
C ASP A 694 -12.77 22.57 -23.50
N TRP A 695 -13.85 23.28 -23.83
CA TRP A 695 -14.37 24.39 -23.03
C TRP A 695 -14.93 23.93 -21.67
N GLU A 696 -15.16 22.64 -21.44
CA GLU A 696 -15.62 22.11 -20.15
C GLU A 696 -14.56 22.36 -19.05
N THR A 697 -13.27 22.24 -19.39
CA THR A 697 -12.16 22.50 -18.46
C THR A 697 -12.02 23.98 -18.07
N VAL A 698 -12.47 24.89 -18.95
CA VAL A 698 -12.52 26.33 -18.70
C VAL A 698 -13.75 26.68 -17.86
N GLY A 699 -14.88 26.03 -18.12
CA GLY A 699 -16.05 26.05 -17.25
C GLY A 699 -16.68 27.45 -17.10
N SER A 700 -16.73 27.95 -15.87
CA SER A 700 -17.37 29.22 -15.48
C SER A 700 -16.84 30.43 -16.23
N ASP A 701 -15.54 30.50 -16.50
CA ASP A 701 -14.92 31.67 -17.12
C ASP A 701 -15.40 31.83 -18.57
N TYR A 702 -15.53 30.72 -19.30
CA TYR A 702 -16.10 30.73 -20.65
C TYR A 702 -17.60 31.07 -20.65
N VAL A 703 -18.34 30.61 -19.64
CA VAL A 703 -19.74 31.02 -19.45
C VAL A 703 -19.83 32.53 -19.24
N ALA A 704 -18.94 33.12 -18.42
CA ALA A 704 -18.87 34.56 -18.20
C ALA A 704 -18.59 35.33 -19.50
N LEU A 705 -17.64 34.87 -20.33
CA LEU A 705 -17.39 35.46 -21.65
C LEU A 705 -18.65 35.42 -22.54
N ARG A 706 -19.36 34.29 -22.56
CA ARG A 706 -20.60 34.15 -23.35
C ARG A 706 -21.74 35.01 -22.83
N ALA A 707 -21.90 35.09 -21.51
CA ALA A 707 -22.94 35.87 -20.84
C ALA A 707 -22.68 37.38 -20.91
N MET A 708 -21.44 37.81 -21.10
CA MET A 708 -21.10 39.23 -21.28
C MET A 708 -21.66 39.81 -22.59
N ARG A 709 -21.80 39.00 -23.66
CA ARG A 709 -22.33 39.45 -24.95
C ARG A 709 -23.78 39.96 -24.88
N PRO A 710 -24.76 39.19 -24.36
CA PRO A 710 -26.12 39.69 -24.21
C PRO A 710 -26.22 40.84 -23.19
N LEU A 711 -25.38 40.87 -22.15
CA LEU A 711 -25.36 41.94 -21.14
C LEU A 711 -25.20 43.34 -21.77
N LEU A 712 -24.40 43.48 -22.83
CA LEU A 712 -24.19 44.75 -23.52
C LEU A 712 -25.48 45.36 -24.09
N PHE A 713 -26.45 44.51 -24.46
CA PHE A 713 -27.70 44.89 -25.13
C PHE A 713 -28.95 44.78 -24.24
N LEU A 714 -28.82 44.29 -23.01
CA LEU A 714 -29.95 44.28 -22.05
C LEU A 714 -30.44 45.69 -21.75
N GLU A 715 -31.74 45.82 -21.50
CA GLU A 715 -32.35 47.04 -20.96
C GLU A 715 -31.99 47.24 -19.48
N ASN A 716 -32.00 48.48 -18.98
CA ASN A 716 -31.60 48.80 -17.61
C ASN A 716 -32.41 48.02 -16.55
N SER A 717 -33.71 47.83 -16.79
CA SER A 717 -34.64 47.09 -15.91
C SER A 717 -34.28 45.61 -15.75
N GLN A 718 -33.55 45.03 -16.72
CA GLN A 718 -33.21 43.61 -16.76
C GLN A 718 -31.86 43.32 -16.09
N LEU A 719 -31.03 44.34 -15.82
CA LEU A 719 -29.69 44.20 -15.24
C LEU A 719 -29.70 43.69 -13.79
N ALA A 720 -30.75 43.98 -13.02
CA ALA A 720 -30.89 43.50 -11.65
C ALA A 720 -31.49 42.09 -11.54
N SER A 721 -31.92 41.48 -12.64
CA SER A 721 -32.59 40.18 -12.65
C SER A 721 -31.59 39.02 -12.72
N PRO A 722 -31.54 38.11 -11.72
CA PRO A 722 -30.60 36.98 -11.71
C PRO A 722 -30.77 36.02 -12.89
N LYS A 723 -31.94 36.04 -13.54
CA LYS A 723 -32.23 35.20 -14.71
C LYS A 723 -31.51 35.66 -15.97
N HIS A 724 -31.26 36.96 -16.09
CA HIS A 724 -30.66 37.57 -17.29
C HIS A 724 -29.16 37.81 -17.13
N THR A 725 -28.65 37.82 -15.89
CA THR A 725 -27.24 37.95 -15.55
C THR A 725 -26.58 36.64 -15.11
N ALA A 726 -27.27 35.51 -15.29
CA ALA A 726 -26.76 34.19 -14.93
C ALA A 726 -25.41 33.90 -15.62
N GLY A 727 -24.42 33.48 -14.83
CA GLY A 727 -23.08 33.15 -15.31
C GLY A 727 -22.08 34.29 -15.32
N LEU A 728 -22.47 35.50 -14.88
CA LEU A 728 -21.57 36.63 -14.66
C LEU A 728 -21.32 36.85 -13.17
N SER A 729 -20.12 37.31 -12.84
CA SER A 729 -19.83 37.83 -11.51
C SER A 729 -20.69 39.09 -11.24
N PRO A 730 -21.31 39.19 -10.06
CA PRO A 730 -21.95 40.41 -9.56
C PRO A 730 -21.13 41.69 -9.77
N LEU A 731 -19.81 41.62 -9.61
CA LEU A 731 -18.90 42.74 -9.83
C LEU A 731 -18.94 43.23 -11.30
N VAL A 732 -18.97 42.32 -12.26
CA VAL A 732 -19.05 42.62 -13.70
C VAL A 732 -20.36 43.32 -14.04
N VAL A 733 -21.47 42.89 -13.42
CA VAL A 733 -22.78 43.52 -13.58
C VAL A 733 -22.78 44.93 -12.99
N LEU A 734 -22.20 45.11 -11.80
CA LEU A 734 -22.07 46.43 -11.15
C LEU A 734 -21.23 47.40 -11.99
N HIS A 735 -20.09 46.96 -12.52
CA HIS A 735 -19.27 47.77 -13.42
C HIS A 735 -20.06 48.24 -14.64
N HIS A 736 -20.83 47.34 -15.26
CA HIS A 736 -21.63 47.67 -16.45
C HIS A 736 -22.76 48.66 -16.14
N ILE A 737 -23.40 48.55 -14.96
CA ILE A 737 -24.37 49.54 -14.47
C ILE A 737 -23.69 50.91 -14.34
N LEU A 738 -22.48 50.96 -13.75
CA LEU A 738 -21.73 52.21 -13.57
C LEU A 738 -21.26 52.82 -14.90
N VAL A 739 -20.85 52.01 -15.88
CA VAL A 739 -20.48 52.48 -17.23
C VAL A 739 -21.64 53.19 -17.92
N ARG A 740 -22.87 52.66 -17.78
CA ARG A 740 -24.10 53.24 -18.34
C ARG A 740 -24.60 54.47 -17.60
N SER A 741 -24.07 54.72 -16.40
CA SER A 741 -24.49 55.80 -15.52
C SER A 741 -23.57 57.04 -15.64
N PRO A 742 -24.03 58.21 -15.19
CA PRO A 742 -23.17 59.39 -15.03
C PRO A 742 -22.14 59.24 -13.89
N ILE A 743 -22.21 58.18 -13.07
CA ILE A 743 -21.32 57.94 -11.93
C ILE A 743 -19.92 57.58 -12.43
N SER A 744 -18.89 58.11 -11.76
CA SER A 744 -17.48 57.77 -12.02
C SER A 744 -17.20 56.32 -11.62
N LEU A 745 -16.37 55.62 -12.38
CA LEU A 745 -15.98 54.26 -12.05
C LEU A 745 -15.03 54.24 -10.84
N PRO A 746 -14.93 53.11 -10.11
CA PRO A 746 -14.08 52.99 -8.92
C PRO A 746 -12.64 53.44 -9.16
N HIS A 747 -12.03 53.02 -10.27
CA HIS A 747 -10.66 53.41 -10.61
C HIS A 747 -10.50 54.94 -10.77
N THR A 748 -11.49 55.63 -11.33
CA THR A 748 -11.47 57.09 -11.48
C THR A 748 -11.63 57.82 -10.14
N LEU A 749 -12.46 57.28 -9.24
CA LEU A 749 -12.70 57.85 -7.91
C LEU A 749 -11.47 57.73 -7.00
N HIS A 750 -10.76 56.61 -7.08
CA HIS A 750 -9.54 56.36 -6.29
C HIS A 750 -8.24 56.81 -6.97
N GLY A 751 -8.31 57.36 -8.19
CA GLY A 751 -7.16 57.86 -8.95
C GLY A 751 -6.22 56.75 -9.47
N TRP A 752 -6.74 55.54 -9.67
CA TRP A 752 -6.01 54.40 -10.22
C TRP A 752 -6.11 54.34 -11.74
N ALA A 753 -5.06 53.81 -12.38
CA ALA A 753 -5.18 53.38 -13.77
C ALA A 753 -6.11 52.15 -13.89
N GLU A 754 -6.75 51.97 -15.04
CA GLU A 754 -7.67 50.85 -15.29
C GLU A 754 -6.97 49.49 -15.11
N ALA A 755 -5.70 49.40 -15.50
CA ALA A 755 -4.87 48.22 -15.30
C ALA A 755 -4.51 47.97 -13.82
N GLU A 756 -4.37 49.03 -13.02
CA GLU A 756 -4.09 48.91 -11.58
C GLU A 756 -5.34 48.45 -10.83
N TYR A 757 -6.51 48.94 -11.23
CA TYR A 757 -7.78 48.48 -10.69
C TYR A 757 -8.04 47.00 -10.98
N VAL A 758 -7.89 46.56 -12.23
CA VAL A 758 -8.09 45.13 -12.58
C VAL A 758 -7.09 44.24 -11.86
N ARG A 759 -5.84 44.69 -11.69
CA ARG A 759 -4.86 43.96 -10.87
C ARG A 759 -5.28 43.90 -9.41
N TRP A 760 -5.77 44.99 -8.83
CA TRP A 760 -6.27 45.01 -7.46
C TRP A 760 -7.45 44.04 -7.28
N VAL A 761 -8.38 44.00 -8.23
CA VAL A 761 -9.51 43.04 -8.22
C VAL A 761 -9.02 41.60 -8.25
N HIS A 762 -7.98 41.27 -9.03
CA HIS A 762 -7.37 39.93 -9.05
C HIS A 762 -6.69 39.53 -7.74
N GLU A 763 -6.24 40.50 -6.95
CA GLU A 763 -5.55 40.27 -5.67
C GLU A 763 -6.51 40.20 -4.47
N HIS A 764 -7.77 40.61 -4.65
CA HIS A 764 -8.79 40.71 -3.59
C HIS A 764 -9.96 39.79 -3.87
N THR A 765 -10.74 39.50 -2.82
CA THR A 765 -11.94 38.70 -2.96
C THR A 765 -13.06 39.50 -3.65
N GLU A 766 -13.98 38.78 -4.30
CA GLU A 766 -15.14 39.41 -4.94
C GLU A 766 -15.99 40.23 -3.94
N GLN A 767 -16.07 39.81 -2.67
CA GLN A 767 -16.77 40.53 -1.61
C GLN A 767 -16.11 41.88 -1.28
N GLU A 768 -14.78 41.91 -1.20
CA GLU A 768 -14.01 43.15 -0.98
C GLU A 768 -14.18 44.11 -2.16
N ALA A 769 -14.17 43.59 -3.39
CA ALA A 769 -14.39 44.39 -4.59
C ALA A 769 -15.82 44.96 -4.67
N CYS A 770 -16.84 44.16 -4.34
CA CYS A 770 -18.23 44.64 -4.26
C CYS A 770 -18.42 45.69 -3.14
N SER A 771 -17.73 45.51 -2.01
CA SER A 771 -17.76 46.48 -0.89
C SER A 771 -17.11 47.81 -1.27
N LEU A 772 -16.05 47.78 -2.08
CA LEU A 772 -15.44 48.99 -2.64
C LEU A 772 -16.43 49.76 -3.51
N VAL A 773 -17.14 49.05 -4.40
CA VAL A 773 -18.18 49.65 -5.25
C VAL A 773 -19.33 50.22 -4.42
N GLU A 774 -19.75 49.54 -3.36
CA GLU A 774 -20.77 50.04 -2.43
C GLU A 774 -20.33 51.33 -1.72
N ALA A 775 -19.08 51.38 -1.25
CA ALA A 775 -18.51 52.57 -0.63
C ALA A 775 -18.43 53.75 -1.63
N ASP A 776 -18.08 53.47 -2.87
CA ASP A 776 -18.00 54.46 -3.95
C ASP A 776 -19.38 55.05 -4.30
N LEU A 777 -20.42 54.21 -4.32
CA LEU A 777 -21.80 54.66 -4.52
C LEU A 777 -22.25 55.60 -3.39
N VAL A 778 -21.96 55.26 -2.14
CA VAL A 778 -22.29 56.10 -0.97
C VAL A 778 -21.49 57.41 -0.97
N HIS A 779 -20.23 57.37 -1.39
CA HIS A 779 -19.40 58.57 -1.53
C HIS A 779 -19.95 59.50 -2.61
N TRP A 780 -20.35 58.95 -3.76
CA TRP A 780 -20.94 59.72 -4.85
C TRP A 780 -22.28 60.36 -4.44
N GLU A 781 -23.17 59.64 -3.73
CA GLU A 781 -24.42 60.21 -3.22
C GLU A 781 -24.18 61.44 -2.33
N LYS A 782 -23.22 61.34 -1.39
CA LYS A 782 -22.87 62.46 -0.49
C LYS A 782 -22.28 63.66 -1.23
N MET A 783 -21.52 63.42 -2.30
CA MET A 783 -20.93 64.49 -3.12
C MET A 783 -21.97 65.13 -4.06
N ALA A 784 -22.85 64.33 -4.66
CA ALA A 784 -23.95 64.84 -5.48
C ALA A 784 -24.93 65.71 -4.68
N GLU A 785 -25.22 65.31 -3.42
CA GLU A 785 -26.00 66.13 -2.47
C GLU A 785 -25.32 67.45 -2.09
N ALA A 786 -23.99 67.47 -2.03
CA ALA A 786 -23.20 68.66 -1.68
C ALA A 786 -23.00 69.62 -2.87
N GLU A 787 -22.90 69.09 -4.10
CA GLU A 787 -22.63 69.86 -5.33
C GLU A 787 -23.90 70.34 -6.06
N GLY A 788 -25.09 69.84 -5.66
CA GLY A 788 -26.37 70.25 -6.27
C GLY A 788 -26.60 69.71 -7.68
N THR A 789 -25.86 68.66 -8.07
CA THR A 789 -25.97 67.98 -9.37
C THR A 789 -27.28 67.23 -9.46
N ASP A 790 -28.02 67.34 -10.58
CA ASP A 790 -29.38 66.78 -10.74
C ASP A 790 -29.39 65.24 -10.53
N PRO A 791 -29.89 64.75 -9.38
CA PRO A 791 -29.77 63.34 -9.00
C PRO A 791 -30.73 62.44 -9.79
N ALA A 792 -31.71 63.02 -10.51
CA ALA A 792 -32.76 62.26 -11.19
C ALA A 792 -32.22 61.26 -12.23
N SER A 793 -31.11 61.60 -12.91
CA SER A 793 -30.50 60.74 -13.93
C SER A 793 -29.66 59.58 -13.36
N ALA A 794 -29.24 59.65 -12.09
CA ALA A 794 -28.39 58.65 -11.44
C ALA A 794 -29.15 57.73 -10.49
N VAL A 795 -30.30 58.16 -9.95
CA VAL A 795 -31.10 57.41 -8.96
C VAL A 795 -31.53 56.02 -9.47
N GLU A 796 -31.89 55.88 -10.74
CA GLU A 796 -32.26 54.59 -11.35
C GLU A 796 -31.08 53.59 -11.27
N TYR A 797 -29.87 54.03 -11.59
CA TYR A 797 -28.67 53.19 -11.60
C TYR A 797 -28.21 52.80 -10.19
N ILE A 798 -28.36 53.70 -9.22
CA ILE A 798 -28.05 53.42 -7.81
C ILE A 798 -28.99 52.35 -7.25
N GLN A 799 -30.30 52.44 -7.56
CA GLN A 799 -31.27 51.43 -7.14
C GLN A 799 -30.98 50.06 -7.76
N LEU A 800 -30.62 50.02 -9.04
CA LEU A 800 -30.21 48.79 -9.72
C LEU A 800 -28.93 48.20 -9.12
N ALA A 801 -27.92 49.02 -8.82
CA ALA A 801 -26.69 48.56 -8.19
C ALA A 801 -26.92 47.99 -6.78
N ARG A 802 -27.76 48.64 -5.97
CA ARG A 802 -28.16 48.13 -4.63
C ARG A 802 -28.96 46.82 -4.72
N ALA A 803 -29.82 46.67 -5.72
CA ALA A 803 -30.54 45.41 -5.95
C ALA A 803 -29.58 44.25 -6.26
N VAL A 804 -28.54 44.49 -7.08
CA VAL A 804 -27.49 43.51 -7.37
C VAL A 804 -26.68 43.17 -6.11
N LEU A 805 -26.23 44.18 -5.34
CA LEU A 805 -25.50 44.00 -4.08
C LEU A 805 -26.30 43.21 -3.03
N SER A 806 -27.60 43.50 -2.89
CA SER A 806 -28.48 42.78 -1.94
C SER A 806 -28.68 41.31 -2.30
N THR A 807 -28.68 40.99 -3.59
CA THR A 807 -28.75 39.62 -4.08
C THR A 807 -27.44 38.87 -3.79
N THR A 808 -26.31 39.58 -3.82
CA THR A 808 -24.99 38.99 -3.52
C THR A 808 -24.78 38.68 -2.06
N GLN A 809 -25.29 39.51 -1.15
CA GLN A 809 -25.21 39.29 0.30
C GLN A 809 -26.13 38.16 0.81
N ALA A 810 -27.14 37.78 0.01
CA ALA A 810 -28.10 36.71 0.32
C ALA A 810 -27.69 35.33 -0.25
N SER A 811 -26.66 35.30 -1.10
CA SER A 811 -26.09 34.10 -1.75
C SER A 811 -24.87 33.63 -0.98
#